data_AF-A0A4Q3AI64-F1
#
_entry.id   AF-A0A4Q3AI64-F1
#
_cell.length_a   1.000
_cell.length_b   1.000
_cell.length_c   1.000
_cell.angle_alpha   90.00
_cell.angle_beta   90.00
_cell.angle_gamma   90.00
#
_symmetry.space_group_name_H-M   'P 1'
#
loop_
_entity.id
_entity.type
_entity.pdbx_description
1 polymer ?
#
loop_
_entity_poly.entity_id
_entity_poly.type
_entity_poly.pdbx_seq_one_letter_code
_entity_poly.pdbx_strand_id
1 'polypeptide(L)'
;MKALKSGRGFRTLKGSVSLCALIAISFAGTAQAQDQAPVSVAQDDAQDEGIVVVGVRAALNTSQNIKKDSDTFVDSITATDIGAFPDKSAAEALQRVPGITVGRLQSADDSTHPSGEPASVLIRGLTQVRTEFNGRDSFSADSARGLQFNDVSPELLAGVDAYKNQTAEMIEGGIAGTVNLRTRLPFDQKGLLITGNAKANYGDRSGKWTPEFSGLISNTWETPVGRFGLLASYAWSHVITRTESVIMDKIDTYCSAGFGTPQAASITNGTVNCTANPFGGSGFRYAPDGIRYSEVDYDRKRHGMSLAAQFESTDGSVRANVRYLDSHYRNAWYERASHAILDGNYFGTPAFNPRTGTTLGPADGSPAFVFGSDGMLQSGVLTQPHGSFSGTWESTQAAINAGSAVPGMPFVNNCAAPSVCTTLRDGLYLQNEARNFAHKEGTRDFSGNLQWDISDRLHLNLDGQYVDASTYNNDIIVTTGSMADFQYSVNGDGTPQVKLLPGSNVNYATGGLANPHNYWLPFIQGHVEDNDATETALRGDLEYEFGDDSWLNSLKVGVRYADRKQKVRYSTFNWTPIAASWNCNGPGFNIDNTTGGAYPTNTGNCGGNAGHAPFQGYGAGIWESYNMNGFYDGAVYENGGLVFMNRATLNDFGKLINSVGARTNSPIAPGYTAICDRTEATVDDCFTPGEVLEVRERTTAGYAMLRFGGDDKTIAGMSVVGNMGVRMIKTREDSVG
;
A
#
# COMPACT_ATOMS: atom_id res chain seq x y z
N MET A 1 30.01 60.09 -6.33
CA MET A 1 31.03 59.27 -7.04
C MET A 1 31.08 57.89 -6.37
N LYS A 2 30.80 56.84 -7.18
CA LYS A 2 31.17 55.39 -7.10
C LYS A 2 31.53 54.77 -5.72
N ALA A 3 31.11 53.57 -5.33
CA ALA A 3 30.35 52.48 -5.94
C ALA A 3 29.96 51.47 -4.84
N LEU A 4 28.80 50.83 -4.94
CA LEU A 4 28.40 49.66 -4.15
C LEU A 4 27.95 48.56 -5.11
N LYS A 5 28.61 47.39 -5.04
CA LYS A 5 28.32 46.18 -5.80
C LYS A 5 27.26 45.36 -5.06
N SER A 6 26.16 45.02 -5.75
CA SER A 6 25.30 43.88 -5.39
C SER A 6 25.13 43.00 -6.63
N GLY A 7 25.68 41.78 -6.60
CA GLY A 7 25.45 40.76 -7.61
C GLY A 7 24.35 39.82 -7.17
N ARG A 8 23.19 39.85 -7.86
CA ARG A 8 22.18 38.79 -7.81
C ARG A 8 22.51 37.76 -8.89
N GLY A 9 22.69 36.50 -8.49
CA GLY A 9 22.87 35.37 -9.39
C GLY A 9 21.56 34.98 -10.06
N PHE A 10 21.52 35.06 -11.38
CA PHE A 10 20.46 34.56 -12.25
C PHE A 10 20.49 33.02 -12.29
N ARG A 11 19.36 32.36 -11.98
CA ARG A 11 19.14 30.94 -12.29
C ARG A 11 18.70 30.82 -13.76
N THR A 12 19.52 30.18 -14.58
CA THR A 12 19.22 29.82 -15.97
C THR A 12 18.23 28.66 -16.05
N LEU A 13 17.01 28.89 -16.53
CA LEU A 13 16.19 27.86 -17.15
C LEU A 13 16.83 27.48 -18.49
N LYS A 14 17.29 26.23 -18.64
CA LYS A 14 17.73 25.69 -19.93
C LYS A 14 16.51 25.15 -20.67
N GLY A 15 16.15 25.83 -21.75
CA GLY A 15 15.14 25.40 -22.72
C GLY A 15 15.65 24.21 -23.54
N SER A 16 14.96 23.09 -23.43
CA SER A 16 15.15 21.92 -24.30
C SER A 16 13.81 21.30 -24.78
N VAL A 17 12.68 21.98 -24.58
CA VAL A 17 11.34 21.41 -24.88
C VAL A 17 10.91 21.63 -26.34
N SER A 18 11.56 22.51 -27.10
CA SER A 18 11.04 22.94 -28.40
C SER A 18 11.45 22.10 -29.62
N LEU A 19 12.32 21.08 -29.48
CA LEU A 19 12.81 20.32 -30.66
C LEU A 19 11.97 19.07 -30.99
N CYS A 20 11.32 18.45 -30.01
CA CYS A 20 10.50 17.24 -30.26
C CYS A 20 9.12 17.54 -30.86
N ALA A 21 8.61 18.77 -30.74
CA ALA A 21 7.34 19.19 -31.34
C ALA A 21 7.42 19.45 -32.86
N LEU A 22 8.62 19.58 -33.42
CA LEU A 22 8.83 19.93 -34.83
C LEU A 22 8.92 18.73 -35.79
N ILE A 23 9.03 17.49 -35.29
CA ILE A 23 9.19 16.30 -36.14
C ILE A 23 7.83 15.62 -36.46
N ALA A 24 6.76 15.97 -35.73
CA ALA A 24 5.43 15.36 -35.90
C ALA A 24 4.55 15.97 -37.02
N ILE A 25 5.01 17.03 -37.71
CA ILE A 25 4.18 17.77 -38.71
C ILE A 25 4.43 17.29 -40.16
N SER A 26 5.36 16.36 -40.42
CA SER A 26 5.80 16.01 -41.78
C SER A 26 4.92 15.03 -42.59
N PHE A 27 3.72 14.64 -42.11
CA PHE A 27 2.88 13.64 -42.81
C PHE A 27 1.40 14.03 -42.99
N ALA A 28 1.10 15.27 -43.38
CA ALA A 28 -0.22 15.64 -43.89
C ALA A 28 -0.11 16.21 -45.31
N GLY A 29 -0.74 15.52 -46.25
CA GLY A 29 -0.79 15.85 -47.67
C GLY A 29 -1.56 17.14 -47.98
N THR A 30 -1.23 17.67 -49.15
CA THR A 30 -1.62 18.96 -49.74
C THR A 30 -3.12 19.18 -49.90
N ALA A 31 -3.63 20.35 -49.49
CA ALA A 31 -4.88 20.94 -49.97
C ALA A 31 -4.59 22.28 -50.65
N GLN A 32 -5.12 22.48 -51.87
CA GLN A 32 -5.02 23.72 -52.62
C GLN A 32 -6.12 24.71 -52.22
N ALA A 33 -5.77 26.00 -52.16
CA ALA A 33 -6.68 27.11 -51.94
C ALA A 33 -6.79 27.95 -53.23
N GLN A 34 -8.00 28.46 -53.53
CA GLN A 34 -8.22 29.47 -54.57
C GLN A 34 -9.24 30.54 -54.13
N ASP A 35 -8.76 31.78 -54.19
CA ASP A 35 -9.30 33.16 -54.21
C ASP A 35 -10.77 33.60 -53.93
N GLN A 36 -10.84 34.64 -53.07
CA GLN A 36 -11.52 35.98 -53.10
C GLN A 36 -13.05 36.20 -53.37
N ALA A 37 -13.73 36.63 -52.29
CA ALA A 37 -14.54 37.87 -52.01
C ALA A 37 -15.60 38.45 -53.01
N PRO A 38 -16.50 39.37 -52.58
CA PRO A 38 -17.49 39.36 -51.49
C PRO A 38 -18.92 39.83 -51.94
N VAL A 39 -20.02 39.40 -51.30
CA VAL A 39 -21.32 40.12 -51.38
C VAL A 39 -22.14 39.97 -50.10
N SER A 40 -22.70 41.08 -49.61
CA SER A 40 -23.54 41.24 -48.42
C SER A 40 -25.02 40.92 -48.66
N VAL A 41 -25.69 40.30 -47.68
CA VAL A 41 -27.11 40.56 -47.36
C VAL A 41 -27.42 40.20 -45.90
N ALA A 42 -28.37 40.94 -45.32
CA ALA A 42 -28.75 40.95 -43.92
C ALA A 42 -29.63 39.75 -43.50
N GLN A 43 -29.42 39.34 -42.24
CA GLN A 43 -30.37 38.87 -41.21
C GLN A 43 -31.61 38.05 -41.64
N ASP A 44 -31.54 36.71 -41.48
CA ASP A 44 -32.51 35.95 -40.68
C ASP A 44 -32.02 34.53 -40.34
N ASP A 45 -32.41 34.10 -39.13
CA ASP A 45 -32.52 32.77 -38.53
C ASP A 45 -31.37 31.74 -38.44
N ALA A 46 -31.05 31.47 -37.16
CA ALA A 46 -30.81 30.16 -36.55
C ALA A 46 -29.77 29.22 -37.16
N GLN A 47 -28.55 29.28 -36.61
CA GLN A 47 -27.85 28.06 -36.20
C GLN A 47 -26.83 28.41 -35.11
N ASP A 48 -27.22 28.12 -33.87
CA ASP A 48 -26.27 27.91 -32.78
C ASP A 48 -25.31 26.81 -33.24
N GLU A 49 -24.01 27.14 -33.33
CA GLU A 49 -22.95 26.14 -33.31
C GLU A 49 -23.01 25.45 -31.94
N GLY A 50 -23.89 24.45 -31.85
CA GLY A 50 -24.00 23.59 -30.71
C GLY A 50 -22.68 22.85 -30.53
N ILE A 51 -21.90 23.29 -29.56
CA ILE A 51 -20.88 22.46 -28.92
C ILE A 51 -21.55 21.11 -28.64
N VAL A 52 -21.05 20.05 -29.27
CA VAL A 52 -21.56 18.69 -29.16
C VAL A 52 -21.24 18.18 -27.74
N VAL A 53 -22.02 18.62 -26.75
CA VAL A 53 -22.02 18.10 -25.37
C VAL A 53 -22.88 16.83 -25.34
N VAL A 54 -22.44 15.78 -26.03
CA VAL A 54 -23.19 14.51 -26.10
C VAL A 54 -22.64 13.49 -25.10
N GLY A 55 -21.32 13.44 -24.88
CA GLY A 55 -20.70 12.46 -23.98
C GLY A 55 -21.11 12.59 -22.52
N VAL A 56 -20.94 13.78 -21.91
CA VAL A 56 -21.24 13.98 -20.48
C VAL A 56 -22.75 13.94 -20.20
N ARG A 57 -23.57 14.50 -21.10
CA ARG A 57 -25.04 14.45 -20.96
C ARG A 57 -25.58 13.02 -21.10
N ALA A 58 -25.05 12.25 -22.06
CA ALA A 58 -25.43 10.85 -22.21
C ALA A 58 -24.98 10.01 -21.00
N ALA A 59 -23.75 10.20 -20.52
CA ALA A 59 -23.23 9.53 -19.31
C ALA A 59 -24.11 9.81 -18.08
N LEU A 60 -24.45 11.08 -17.83
CA LEU A 60 -25.33 11.47 -16.72
C LEU A 60 -26.74 10.89 -16.87
N ASN A 61 -27.30 10.88 -18.08
CA ASN A 61 -28.61 10.27 -18.34
C ASN A 61 -28.57 8.75 -18.10
N THR A 62 -27.54 8.04 -18.56
CA THR A 62 -27.35 6.61 -18.30
C THR A 62 -27.22 6.33 -16.80
N SER A 63 -26.38 7.07 -16.06
CA SER A 63 -26.26 6.91 -14.61
C SER A 63 -27.56 7.26 -13.87
N GLN A 64 -28.34 8.22 -14.36
CA GLN A 64 -29.67 8.55 -13.81
C GLN A 64 -30.69 7.44 -14.06
N ASN A 65 -30.70 6.83 -15.24
CA ASN A 65 -31.60 5.71 -15.55
C ASN A 65 -31.22 4.47 -14.72
N ILE A 66 -29.93 4.14 -14.62
CA ILE A 66 -29.46 3.06 -13.72
C ILE A 66 -29.92 3.31 -12.29
N LYS A 67 -29.84 4.55 -11.80
CA LYS A 67 -30.35 4.94 -10.48
C LYS A 67 -31.85 4.81 -10.33
N LYS A 68 -32.60 5.21 -11.36
CA LYS A 68 -34.07 5.19 -11.36
C LYS A 68 -34.62 3.77 -11.42
N ASP A 69 -33.97 2.91 -12.20
CA ASP A 69 -34.42 1.56 -12.50
C ASP A 69 -33.85 0.53 -11.50
N SER A 70 -32.96 0.94 -10.58
CA SER A 70 -32.39 0.05 -9.58
C SER A 70 -33.35 -0.21 -8.42
N ASP A 71 -33.41 -1.47 -8.02
CA ASP A 71 -34.10 -1.94 -6.80
C ASP A 71 -33.47 -1.45 -5.48
N THR A 72 -32.35 -0.74 -5.55
CA THR A 72 -31.57 -0.30 -4.40
C THR A 72 -30.85 1.02 -4.68
N PHE A 73 -30.25 1.62 -3.65
CA PHE A 73 -29.43 2.80 -3.81
C PHE A 73 -28.09 2.44 -4.49
N VAL A 74 -28.03 2.70 -5.80
CA VAL A 74 -26.83 2.54 -6.63
C VAL A 74 -26.26 3.89 -7.03
N ASP A 75 -24.95 3.98 -7.12
CA ASP A 75 -24.25 5.06 -7.80
C ASP A 75 -23.38 4.47 -8.90
N SER A 76 -23.47 4.99 -10.13
CA SER A 76 -22.75 4.46 -11.28
C SER A 76 -21.87 5.53 -11.92
N ILE A 77 -20.61 5.16 -12.22
CA ILE A 77 -19.65 5.94 -12.98
C ILE A 77 -19.47 5.27 -14.34
N THR A 78 -19.63 6.03 -15.43
CA THR A 78 -19.49 5.51 -16.79
C THR A 78 -18.04 5.55 -17.29
N ALA A 79 -17.71 4.83 -18.36
CA ALA A 79 -16.39 4.88 -18.98
C ALA A 79 -15.97 6.30 -19.43
N THR A 80 -16.93 7.13 -19.84
CA THR A 80 -16.65 8.54 -20.19
C THR A 80 -16.19 9.32 -18.96
N ASP A 81 -16.78 9.07 -17.78
CA ASP A 81 -16.41 9.72 -16.53
C ASP A 81 -15.08 9.22 -15.96
N ILE A 82 -14.79 7.92 -16.11
CA ILE A 82 -13.48 7.33 -15.76
C ILE A 82 -12.37 7.93 -16.64
N GLY A 83 -12.64 8.17 -17.93
CA GLY A 83 -11.69 8.75 -18.86
C GLY A 83 -11.62 10.28 -18.88
N ALA A 84 -12.58 10.97 -18.24
CA ALA A 84 -12.64 12.44 -18.21
C ALA A 84 -11.53 13.07 -17.35
N PHE A 85 -10.96 12.28 -16.44
CA PHE A 85 -9.89 12.68 -15.54
C PHE A 85 -8.74 11.68 -15.63
N PRO A 86 -7.50 12.07 -15.25
CA PRO A 86 -6.34 11.20 -15.28
C PRO A 86 -6.33 10.22 -14.09
N ASP A 87 -7.38 9.41 -13.93
CA ASP A 87 -7.50 8.41 -12.88
C ASP A 87 -6.55 7.23 -13.11
N LYS A 88 -5.86 6.78 -12.05
CA LYS A 88 -4.90 5.66 -12.12
C LYS A 88 -5.54 4.30 -11.79
N SER A 89 -6.63 4.31 -11.02
CA SER A 89 -7.38 3.13 -10.59
C SER A 89 -8.90 3.38 -10.56
N ALA A 90 -9.68 2.31 -10.54
CA ALA A 90 -11.14 2.41 -10.43
C ALA A 90 -11.60 3.06 -9.11
N ALA A 91 -10.83 2.86 -8.04
CA ALA A 91 -11.09 3.46 -6.74
C ALA A 91 -10.92 4.99 -6.75
N GLU A 92 -10.03 5.54 -7.59
CA GLU A 92 -9.86 6.99 -7.71
C GLU A 92 -11.09 7.66 -8.33
N ALA A 93 -11.65 7.05 -9.38
CA ALA A 93 -12.90 7.52 -9.98
C ALA A 93 -14.05 7.52 -8.95
N LEU A 94 -14.13 6.47 -8.11
CA LEU A 94 -15.17 6.31 -7.08
C LEU A 94 -15.16 7.38 -5.99
N GLN A 95 -14.05 8.09 -5.76
CA GLN A 95 -13.99 9.20 -4.78
C GLN A 95 -14.94 10.36 -5.13
N ARG A 96 -15.38 10.44 -6.39
CA ARG A 96 -16.34 11.46 -6.83
C ARG A 96 -17.76 11.15 -6.40
N VAL A 97 -18.04 9.93 -5.92
CA VAL A 97 -19.37 9.51 -5.50
C VAL A 97 -19.60 9.88 -4.03
N PRO A 98 -20.67 10.61 -3.70
CA PRO A 98 -20.98 10.97 -2.32
C PRO A 98 -21.14 9.74 -1.41
N GLY A 99 -20.51 9.79 -0.23
CA GLY A 99 -20.54 8.69 0.72
C GLY A 99 -19.60 7.53 0.39
N ILE A 100 -18.72 7.70 -0.61
CA ILE A 100 -17.60 6.80 -0.86
C ILE A 100 -16.29 7.52 -0.51
N THR A 101 -15.45 6.86 0.27
CA THR A 101 -14.09 7.30 0.56
C THR A 101 -13.11 6.19 0.18
N VAL A 102 -11.83 6.51 0.05
CA VAL A 102 -10.81 5.51 -0.28
C VAL A 102 -9.72 5.44 0.78
N GLY A 103 -9.07 4.29 0.89
CA GLY A 103 -7.80 4.15 1.59
C GLY A 103 -6.63 4.41 0.64
N ARG A 104 -5.66 5.19 1.12
CA ARG A 104 -4.38 5.47 0.43
C ARG A 104 -3.21 4.84 1.16
N LEU A 105 -3.42 3.66 1.72
CA LEU A 105 -2.40 2.81 2.31
C LEU A 105 -2.19 1.61 1.37
N GLN A 106 -1.00 1.00 1.40
CA GLN A 106 -0.71 -0.18 0.57
C GLN A 106 -1.63 -1.37 0.89
N SER A 107 -1.99 -1.52 2.15
CA SER A 107 -2.93 -2.53 2.61
C SER A 107 -3.80 -1.96 3.75
N ALA A 108 -4.89 -2.65 4.07
CA ALA A 108 -5.76 -2.30 5.20
C ALA A 108 -5.09 -2.51 6.57
N ASP A 109 -4.08 -3.38 6.65
CA ASP A 109 -3.29 -3.68 7.86
C ASP A 109 -1.93 -2.97 7.89
N ASP A 110 -1.58 -2.22 6.84
CA ASP A 110 -0.36 -1.42 6.77
C ASP A 110 -0.65 0.06 7.02
N SER A 111 -0.36 0.54 8.23
CA SER A 111 -0.54 1.94 8.61
C SER A 111 0.62 2.86 8.25
N THR A 112 1.70 2.33 7.66
CA THR A 112 2.99 3.01 7.55
C THR A 112 3.42 3.31 6.12
N HIS A 113 2.87 2.61 5.13
CA HIS A 113 3.20 2.83 3.72
C HIS A 113 2.01 3.42 2.95
N PRO A 114 1.98 4.73 2.72
CA PRO A 114 1.02 5.35 1.81
C PRO A 114 1.17 4.80 0.41
N SER A 115 0.04 4.64 -0.28
CA SER A 115 0.03 4.22 -1.67
C SER A 115 -0.01 5.39 -2.64
N GLY A 116 0.75 5.26 -3.73
CA GLY A 116 0.72 6.20 -4.86
C GLY A 116 -0.63 6.18 -5.62
N GLU A 117 -1.47 5.19 -5.35
CA GLU A 117 -2.85 5.09 -5.84
C GLU A 117 -3.80 4.52 -4.77
N PRO A 118 -5.09 4.88 -4.78
CA PRO A 118 -6.04 4.33 -3.82
C PRO A 118 -6.21 2.81 -3.96
N ALA A 119 -5.96 2.06 -2.88
CA ALA A 119 -6.00 0.59 -2.88
C ALA A 119 -7.33 0.03 -2.35
N SER A 120 -8.05 0.77 -1.51
CA SER A 120 -9.30 0.32 -0.89
C SER A 120 -10.42 1.34 -1.01
N VAL A 121 -11.66 0.87 -0.95
CA VAL A 121 -12.88 1.67 -0.99
C VAL A 121 -13.67 1.43 0.29
N LEU A 122 -14.18 2.50 0.90
CA LEU A 122 -15.08 2.49 2.03
C LEU A 122 -16.42 3.12 1.62
N ILE A 123 -17.52 2.47 1.97
CA ILE A 123 -18.87 2.96 1.70
C ILE A 123 -19.49 3.40 3.03
N ARG A 124 -19.97 4.65 3.09
CA ARG A 124 -20.53 5.30 4.30
C ARG A 124 -19.57 5.29 5.50
N GLY A 125 -18.27 5.30 5.23
CA GLY A 125 -17.21 5.22 6.25
C GLY A 125 -16.96 3.82 6.82
N LEU A 126 -17.64 2.79 6.30
CA LEU A 126 -17.49 1.41 6.73
C LEU A 126 -16.55 0.64 5.80
N THR A 127 -15.74 -0.25 6.38
CA THR A 127 -14.88 -1.21 5.68
C THR A 127 -15.68 -2.45 5.26
N GLN A 128 -15.02 -3.47 4.69
CA GLN A 128 -15.68 -4.70 4.20
C GLN A 128 -16.66 -4.43 3.06
N VAL A 129 -16.23 -3.62 2.10
CA VAL A 129 -16.91 -3.45 0.81
C VAL A 129 -16.58 -4.67 -0.06
N ARG A 130 -17.61 -5.30 -0.62
CA ARG A 130 -17.43 -6.42 -1.54
C ARG A 130 -17.10 -5.90 -2.93
N THR A 131 -16.12 -6.48 -3.60
CA THR A 131 -15.85 -6.23 -5.02
C THR A 131 -16.48 -7.34 -5.86
N GLU A 132 -17.08 -6.97 -6.98
CA GLU A 132 -17.66 -7.88 -7.97
C GLU A 132 -17.14 -7.52 -9.36
N PHE A 133 -17.07 -8.52 -10.22
CA PHE A 133 -16.69 -8.33 -11.62
C PHE A 133 -17.83 -8.76 -12.52
N ASN A 134 -18.42 -7.82 -13.27
CA ASN A 134 -19.57 -8.07 -14.13
C ASN A 134 -20.76 -8.73 -13.40
N GLY A 135 -20.97 -8.33 -12.16
CA GLY A 135 -21.99 -8.86 -11.25
C GLY A 135 -21.63 -10.23 -10.70
N ARG A 136 -20.40 -10.73 -10.90
CA ARG A 136 -19.92 -12.04 -10.44
C ARG A 136 -18.99 -11.92 -9.24
N ASP A 137 -18.64 -13.06 -8.64
CA ASP A 137 -17.66 -13.03 -7.54
C ASP A 137 -16.32 -12.52 -8.07
N SER A 138 -15.55 -11.85 -7.22
CA SER A 138 -14.20 -11.40 -7.54
C SER A 138 -13.25 -12.01 -6.52
N PHE A 139 -12.16 -12.58 -7.01
CA PHE A 139 -11.30 -13.39 -6.16
C PHE A 139 -9.82 -13.18 -6.47
N SER A 140 -9.04 -12.83 -5.44
CA SER A 140 -7.58 -12.84 -5.44
C SER A 140 -7.04 -13.88 -4.44
N ALA A 141 -5.79 -14.30 -4.62
CA ALA A 141 -5.14 -15.24 -3.70
C ALA A 141 -4.58 -14.57 -2.43
N ASP A 142 -4.73 -13.25 -2.29
CA ASP A 142 -4.29 -12.44 -1.16
C ASP A 142 -5.35 -12.40 -0.06
N SER A 143 -5.50 -13.50 0.70
CA SER A 143 -6.20 -13.72 2.00
C SER A 143 -7.51 -12.97 2.36
N ALA A 144 -8.10 -12.22 1.44
CA ALA A 144 -9.27 -11.36 1.62
C ALA A 144 -10.38 -11.74 0.61
N ARG A 145 -11.58 -11.22 0.86
CA ARG A 145 -12.74 -11.42 -0.03
C ARG A 145 -12.78 -10.30 -1.07
N GLY A 146 -12.11 -10.49 -2.21
CA GLY A 146 -12.25 -9.61 -3.38
C GLY A 146 -10.95 -9.33 -4.12
N LEU A 147 -11.07 -8.82 -5.36
CA LEU A 147 -9.96 -8.21 -6.10
C LEU A 147 -9.60 -6.83 -5.53
N GLN A 148 -8.32 -6.45 -5.60
CA GLN A 148 -7.92 -5.08 -5.32
C GLN A 148 -8.32 -4.18 -6.50
N PHE A 149 -8.71 -2.93 -6.23
CA PHE A 149 -9.10 -1.98 -7.27
C PHE A 149 -7.95 -1.59 -8.22
N ASN A 150 -6.72 -1.92 -7.83
CA ASN A 150 -5.51 -1.70 -8.62
C ASN A 150 -5.27 -2.81 -9.65
N ASP A 151 -5.90 -3.99 -9.49
CA ASP A 151 -5.66 -5.16 -10.34
C ASP A 151 -6.26 -4.99 -11.73
N VAL A 152 -7.35 -4.25 -11.85
CA VAL A 152 -8.06 -4.04 -13.12
C VAL A 152 -7.76 -2.64 -13.67
N SER A 153 -7.35 -2.58 -14.93
CA SER A 153 -7.13 -1.28 -15.58
C SER A 153 -8.43 -0.53 -15.82
N PRO A 154 -8.54 0.76 -15.43
CA PRO A 154 -9.71 1.58 -15.73
C PRO A 154 -10.06 1.61 -17.23
N GLU A 155 -9.06 1.50 -18.10
CA GLU A 155 -9.23 1.46 -19.55
C GLU A 155 -9.99 0.22 -20.07
N LEU A 156 -10.04 -0.87 -19.30
CA LEU A 156 -10.81 -2.08 -19.64
C LEU A 156 -12.27 -1.99 -19.17
N LEU A 157 -12.61 -0.98 -18.36
CA LEU A 157 -13.92 -0.83 -17.74
C LEU A 157 -14.88 -0.04 -18.65
N ALA A 158 -16.11 -0.53 -18.73
CA ALA A 158 -17.27 0.20 -19.25
C ALA A 158 -17.89 1.11 -18.17
N GLY A 159 -17.71 0.76 -16.90
CA GLY A 159 -18.21 1.54 -15.78
C GLY A 159 -18.01 0.82 -14.45
N VAL A 160 -18.33 1.53 -13.38
CA VAL A 160 -18.27 1.01 -12.01
C VAL A 160 -19.56 1.39 -11.29
N ASP A 161 -20.22 0.39 -10.71
CA ASP A 161 -21.47 0.59 -9.96
C ASP A 161 -21.23 0.31 -8.47
N ALA A 162 -21.60 1.23 -7.60
CA ALA A 162 -21.49 1.12 -6.16
C ALA A 162 -22.89 1.02 -5.53
N TYR A 163 -23.17 -0.14 -4.93
CA TYR A 163 -24.41 -0.44 -4.24
C TYR A 163 -24.24 -0.23 -2.74
N LYS A 164 -25.06 0.65 -2.18
CA LYS A 164 -24.97 1.02 -0.77
C LYS A 164 -25.86 0.18 0.14
N ASN A 165 -26.84 -0.53 -0.42
CA ASN A 165 -27.70 -1.48 0.29
C ASN A 165 -27.75 -2.80 -0.50
N GLN A 166 -27.88 -3.91 0.22
CA GLN A 166 -27.98 -5.25 -0.34
C GLN A 166 -29.45 -5.61 -0.62
N THR A 167 -29.73 -6.21 -1.77
CA THR A 167 -31.02 -6.85 -2.08
C THR A 167 -30.92 -8.37 -1.90
N ALA A 168 -32.06 -9.07 -1.92
CA ALA A 168 -32.08 -10.52 -1.74
C ALA A 168 -31.44 -11.30 -2.91
N GLU A 169 -31.41 -10.73 -4.12
CA GLU A 169 -30.87 -11.40 -5.32
C GLU A 169 -29.34 -11.30 -5.48
N MET A 170 -28.73 -10.36 -4.77
CA MET A 170 -27.28 -10.13 -4.79
C MET A 170 -26.53 -11.31 -4.17
N ILE A 171 -25.22 -11.37 -4.40
CA ILE A 171 -24.36 -12.29 -3.67
C ILE A 171 -24.27 -11.83 -2.22
N GLU A 172 -24.09 -12.76 -1.28
CA GLU A 172 -23.80 -12.41 0.10
C GLU A 172 -22.41 -11.79 0.30
N GLY A 173 -22.26 -11.08 1.41
CA GLY A 173 -21.06 -10.30 1.75
C GLY A 173 -21.29 -8.80 1.60
N GLY A 174 -20.24 -8.01 1.80
CA GLY A 174 -20.30 -6.56 1.59
C GLY A 174 -21.23 -5.84 2.56
N ILE A 175 -21.00 -5.96 3.88
CA ILE A 175 -21.86 -5.34 4.92
C ILE A 175 -21.92 -3.82 4.72
N ALA A 176 -20.83 -3.19 4.30
CA ALA A 176 -20.79 -1.76 3.95
C ALA A 176 -21.43 -1.45 2.60
N GLY A 177 -21.45 -2.41 1.68
CA GLY A 177 -21.93 -2.29 0.31
C GLY A 177 -21.12 -3.16 -0.65
N THR A 178 -21.49 -3.09 -1.93
CA THR A 178 -20.85 -3.82 -3.03
C THR A 178 -20.42 -2.86 -4.13
N VAL A 179 -19.25 -3.07 -4.71
CA VAL A 179 -18.77 -2.35 -5.90
C VAL A 179 -18.60 -3.34 -7.03
N ASN A 180 -19.32 -3.13 -8.13
CA ASN A 180 -19.26 -3.96 -9.33
C ASN A 180 -18.48 -3.25 -10.45
N LEU A 181 -17.39 -3.86 -10.88
CA LEU A 181 -16.59 -3.43 -12.03
C LEU A 181 -17.17 -4.05 -13.31
N ARG A 182 -17.63 -3.22 -14.26
CA ARG A 182 -18.21 -3.69 -15.52
C ARG A 182 -17.21 -3.52 -16.67
N THR A 183 -16.99 -4.58 -17.44
CA THR A 183 -16.20 -4.52 -18.69
C THR A 183 -17.07 -4.16 -19.88
N ARG A 184 -16.43 -3.68 -20.95
CA ARG A 184 -17.11 -3.44 -22.22
C ARG A 184 -17.58 -4.74 -22.87
N LEU A 185 -18.67 -4.65 -23.60
CA LEU A 185 -19.29 -5.72 -24.34
C LEU A 185 -19.43 -5.35 -25.83
N PRO A 186 -19.39 -6.32 -26.75
CA PRO A 186 -19.51 -6.04 -28.18
C PRO A 186 -20.75 -5.22 -28.56
N PHE A 187 -21.89 -5.44 -27.92
CA PHE A 187 -23.14 -4.76 -28.26
C PHE A 187 -23.26 -3.34 -27.72
N ASP A 188 -22.30 -2.86 -26.93
CA ASP A 188 -22.26 -1.48 -26.43
C ASP A 188 -22.14 -0.46 -27.58
N GLN A 189 -21.67 -0.87 -28.76
CA GLN A 189 -21.61 -0.06 -29.97
C GLN A 189 -22.07 -0.88 -31.19
N LYS A 190 -22.59 -0.20 -32.22
CA LYS A 190 -22.98 -0.85 -33.49
C LYS A 190 -21.83 -0.78 -34.49
N GLY A 191 -21.51 -1.92 -35.10
CA GLY A 191 -20.48 -2.03 -36.15
C GLY A 191 -19.06 -2.05 -35.61
N LEU A 192 -18.09 -1.68 -36.46
CA LEU A 192 -16.67 -1.68 -36.11
C LEU A 192 -16.31 -0.48 -35.22
N LEU A 193 -15.78 -0.77 -34.04
CA LEU A 193 -15.16 0.18 -33.13
C LEU A 193 -13.68 -0.14 -32.97
N ILE A 194 -12.82 0.84 -33.21
CA ILE A 194 -11.39 0.77 -32.91
C ILE A 194 -11.06 1.99 -32.06
N THR A 195 -10.49 1.77 -30.89
CA THR A 195 -10.04 2.83 -29.98
C THR A 195 -8.64 2.52 -29.49
N GLY A 196 -7.86 3.56 -29.27
CA GLY A 196 -6.51 3.47 -28.72
C GLY A 196 -6.20 4.70 -27.90
N ASN A 197 -5.39 4.52 -26.86
CA ASN A 197 -4.95 5.58 -25.99
C ASN A 197 -3.47 5.36 -25.62
N ALA A 198 -2.72 6.44 -25.50
CA ALA A 198 -1.34 6.43 -25.03
C ALA A 198 -1.14 7.61 -24.07
N LYS A 199 -0.57 7.34 -22.91
CA LYS A 199 -0.29 8.33 -21.86
C LYS A 199 1.19 8.26 -21.48
N ALA A 200 1.72 9.37 -20.99
CA ALA A 200 3.04 9.44 -20.37
C ALA A 200 2.92 10.21 -19.05
N ASN A 201 3.36 9.59 -17.96
CA ASN A 201 3.34 10.18 -16.63
C ASN A 201 4.74 10.66 -16.27
N TYR A 202 4.84 11.83 -15.62
CA TYR A 202 6.06 12.28 -14.97
C TYR A 202 5.82 12.38 -13.47
N GLY A 203 6.53 11.55 -12.70
CA GLY A 203 6.55 11.68 -11.25
C GLY A 203 7.53 12.78 -10.85
N ASP A 204 7.04 13.82 -10.19
CA ASP A 204 7.87 14.91 -9.66
C ASP A 204 8.85 14.42 -8.58
N ARG A 205 8.39 13.60 -7.64
CA ARG A 205 9.21 13.00 -6.57
C ARG A 205 10.12 11.88 -7.07
N SER A 206 9.64 11.05 -8.01
CA SER A 206 10.46 9.95 -8.57
C SER A 206 11.42 10.41 -9.67
N GLY A 207 11.15 11.55 -10.30
CA GLY A 207 11.91 12.09 -11.43
C GLY A 207 11.87 11.21 -12.69
N LYS A 208 10.88 10.29 -12.81
CA LYS A 208 10.79 9.31 -13.90
C LYS A 208 9.60 9.60 -14.82
N TRP A 209 9.84 9.39 -16.11
CA TRP A 209 8.79 9.28 -17.11
C TRP A 209 8.37 7.82 -17.25
N THR A 210 7.07 7.54 -17.23
CA THR A 210 6.55 6.18 -17.43
C THR A 210 5.38 6.17 -18.42
N PRO A 211 5.38 5.25 -19.41
CA PRO A 211 4.31 5.18 -20.40
C PRO A 211 3.15 4.30 -19.95
N GLU A 212 1.99 4.54 -20.55
CA GLU A 212 0.81 3.66 -20.48
C GLU A 212 0.15 3.63 -21.86
N PHE A 213 -0.42 2.49 -22.23
CA PHE A 213 -1.16 2.36 -23.48
C PHE A 213 -2.32 1.39 -23.33
N SER A 214 -3.39 1.64 -24.08
CA SER A 214 -4.51 0.74 -24.18
C SER A 214 -5.12 0.77 -25.58
N GLY A 215 -5.77 -0.32 -25.94
CA GLY A 215 -6.45 -0.47 -27.22
C GLY A 215 -7.64 -1.41 -27.10
N LEU A 216 -8.66 -1.14 -27.89
CA LEU A 216 -9.85 -1.97 -27.99
C LEU A 216 -10.31 -2.02 -29.44
N ILE A 217 -10.60 -3.24 -29.90
CA ILE A 217 -11.27 -3.51 -31.15
C ILE A 217 -12.55 -4.29 -30.88
N SER A 218 -13.65 -3.86 -31.47
CA SER A 218 -14.91 -4.58 -31.41
C SER A 218 -15.64 -4.48 -32.73
N ASN A 219 -16.36 -5.53 -33.10
CA ASN A 219 -17.23 -5.48 -34.26
C ASN A 219 -18.49 -6.31 -34.00
N THR A 220 -19.61 -5.86 -34.54
CA THR A 220 -20.89 -6.54 -34.48
C THR A 220 -21.43 -6.76 -35.88
N TRP A 221 -21.93 -7.97 -36.13
CA TRP A 221 -22.50 -8.40 -37.39
C TRP A 221 -23.93 -8.87 -37.19
N GLU A 222 -24.79 -8.55 -38.14
CA GLU A 222 -26.11 -9.16 -38.25
C GLU A 222 -25.99 -10.44 -39.08
N THR A 223 -26.47 -11.56 -38.54
CA THR A 223 -26.49 -12.86 -39.24
C THR A 223 -27.93 -13.36 -39.37
N PRO A 224 -28.22 -14.33 -40.26
CA PRO A 224 -29.57 -14.88 -40.39
C PRO A 224 -30.13 -15.51 -39.10
N VAL A 225 -29.26 -15.89 -38.16
CA VAL A 225 -29.64 -16.51 -36.88
C VAL A 225 -29.66 -15.50 -35.72
N GLY A 226 -29.23 -14.26 -35.95
CA GLY A 226 -29.21 -13.22 -34.92
C GLY A 226 -28.01 -12.29 -35.02
N ARG A 227 -27.91 -11.35 -34.08
CA ARG A 227 -26.78 -10.44 -33.97
C ARG A 227 -25.62 -11.15 -33.25
N PHE A 228 -24.42 -11.03 -33.80
CA PHE A 228 -23.20 -11.58 -33.21
C PHE A 228 -22.17 -10.46 -33.04
N GLY A 229 -21.36 -10.52 -31.98
CA GLY A 229 -20.34 -9.51 -31.72
C GLY A 229 -19.11 -10.09 -31.05
N LEU A 230 -17.96 -9.54 -31.41
CA LEU A 230 -16.66 -9.85 -30.80
C LEU A 230 -16.01 -8.56 -30.30
N LEU A 231 -15.28 -8.67 -29.19
CA LEU A 231 -14.51 -7.59 -28.61
C LEU A 231 -13.19 -8.16 -28.06
N ALA A 232 -12.11 -7.44 -28.33
CA ALA A 232 -10.81 -7.66 -27.72
C ALA A 232 -10.26 -6.32 -27.22
N SER A 233 -9.76 -6.31 -26.00
CA SER A 233 -9.14 -5.14 -25.39
C SER A 233 -7.88 -5.52 -24.64
N TYR A 234 -6.92 -4.61 -24.65
CA TYR A 234 -5.63 -4.76 -24.00
C TYR A 234 -5.23 -3.44 -23.36
N ALA A 235 -4.71 -3.50 -22.14
CA ALA A 235 -4.16 -2.35 -21.44
C ALA A 235 -2.82 -2.73 -20.81
N TRP A 236 -1.85 -1.83 -20.88
CA TRP A 236 -0.57 -1.93 -20.21
C TRP A 236 -0.22 -0.60 -19.57
N SER A 237 0.25 -0.65 -18.33
CA SER A 237 0.60 0.53 -17.54
C SER A 237 1.89 0.28 -16.79
N HIS A 238 2.78 1.27 -16.80
CA HIS A 238 3.96 1.33 -15.95
C HIS A 238 3.93 2.68 -15.23
N VAL A 239 4.01 2.67 -13.91
CA VAL A 239 3.99 3.87 -13.07
C VAL A 239 5.03 3.73 -11.98
N ILE A 240 5.90 4.74 -11.88
CA ILE A 240 6.90 4.83 -10.82
C ILE A 240 6.58 6.05 -9.96
N THR A 241 6.24 5.80 -8.69
CA THR A 241 5.90 6.83 -7.71
C THR A 241 6.83 6.75 -6.51
N ARG A 242 7.13 7.90 -5.92
CA ARG A 242 7.82 7.99 -4.63
C ARG A 242 6.85 8.57 -3.61
N THR A 243 6.80 7.97 -2.43
CA THR A 243 6.10 8.51 -1.26
C THR A 243 7.09 8.81 -0.15
N GLU A 244 6.76 9.80 0.66
CA GLU A 244 7.56 10.27 1.80
C GLU A 244 6.66 10.33 3.03
N SER A 245 7.07 9.69 4.12
CA SER A 245 6.24 9.53 5.32
C SER A 245 7.03 9.86 6.58
N VAL A 246 6.40 10.65 7.47
CA VAL A 246 6.86 10.85 8.85
C VAL A 246 5.93 10.02 9.74
N ILE A 247 6.46 8.95 10.31
CA ILE A 247 5.70 8.03 11.15
C ILE A 247 6.20 8.24 12.58
N MET A 248 5.29 8.67 13.44
CA MET A 248 5.53 8.66 14.89
C MET A 248 5.14 7.29 15.40
N ASP A 249 6.04 6.66 16.15
CA ASP A 249 5.67 5.48 16.93
C ASP A 249 4.69 5.89 18.03
N LYS A 250 4.28 4.91 18.85
CA LYS A 250 3.40 5.15 20.00
C LYS A 250 3.85 6.39 20.79
N ILE A 251 2.89 7.26 21.10
CA ILE A 251 3.14 8.36 22.04
C ILE A 251 3.22 7.76 23.44
N ASP A 252 4.41 7.81 24.05
CA ASP A 252 4.59 7.42 25.43
C ASP A 252 4.08 8.49 26.38
N THR A 253 3.48 8.01 27.46
CA THR A 253 2.95 8.83 28.53
C THR A 253 3.90 8.75 29.72
N TYR A 254 4.25 9.89 30.31
CA TYR A 254 5.21 9.98 31.41
C TYR A 254 4.57 10.62 32.64
N CYS A 255 4.60 9.89 33.76
CA CYS A 255 4.18 10.35 35.06
C CYS A 255 4.85 9.51 36.15
N SER A 256 5.56 10.15 37.08
CA SER A 256 6.30 9.47 38.14
C SER A 256 5.57 9.46 39.49
N ALA A 257 4.63 10.38 39.72
CA ALA A 257 3.81 10.40 40.94
C ALA A 257 2.43 11.04 40.70
N GLY A 258 1.46 10.64 41.53
CA GLY A 258 0.13 11.24 41.56
C GLY A 258 -0.90 10.63 40.60
N PHE A 259 -0.47 9.76 39.68
CA PHE A 259 -1.37 8.93 38.87
C PHE A 259 -1.79 7.69 39.69
N GLY A 260 -3.04 7.26 39.53
CA GLY A 260 -3.55 6.07 40.24
C GLY A 260 -3.11 4.75 39.58
N THR A 261 -3.43 3.62 40.20
CA THR A 261 -3.20 2.29 39.60
C THR A 261 -4.27 1.97 38.54
N PRO A 262 -4.07 0.96 37.66
CA PRO A 262 -5.10 0.52 36.71
C PRO A 262 -6.46 0.18 37.35
N GLN A 263 -6.47 -0.16 38.64
CA GLN A 263 -7.67 -0.48 39.42
C GLN A 263 -8.22 0.71 40.23
N ALA A 264 -7.49 1.83 40.31
CA ALA A 264 -7.80 2.97 41.18
C ALA A 264 -7.31 4.31 40.62
N ALA A 265 -7.44 4.54 39.30
CA ALA A 265 -7.20 5.86 38.73
C ALA A 265 -8.19 6.86 39.36
N SER A 266 -7.72 7.71 40.27
CA SER A 266 -8.56 8.77 40.85
C SER A 266 -8.75 9.86 39.79
N ILE A 267 -9.78 9.71 38.98
CA ILE A 267 -10.21 10.75 38.04
C ILE A 267 -10.79 11.89 38.87
N THR A 268 -10.09 13.02 38.93
CA THR A 268 -10.56 14.23 39.61
C THR A 268 -10.99 15.22 38.54
N ASN A 269 -12.27 15.60 38.51
CA ASN A 269 -12.83 16.50 37.49
C ASN A 269 -12.58 16.05 36.03
N GLY A 270 -12.58 14.74 35.77
CA GLY A 270 -12.34 14.20 34.42
C GLY A 270 -10.87 14.09 34.03
N THR A 271 -9.93 14.43 34.92
CA THR A 271 -8.49 14.36 34.65
C THR A 271 -7.82 13.36 35.62
N VAL A 272 -6.91 12.54 35.09
CA VAL A 272 -5.99 11.77 35.94
C VAL A 272 -4.96 12.76 36.50
N ASN A 273 -4.65 12.70 37.79
CA ASN A 273 -3.64 13.60 38.34
C ASN A 273 -2.23 13.09 37.98
N CYS A 274 -1.31 14.03 37.74
CA CYS A 274 0.11 13.74 37.68
C CYS A 274 0.85 14.86 38.42
N THR A 275 1.40 14.55 39.60
CA THR A 275 2.04 15.55 40.49
C THR A 275 3.54 15.65 40.27
N ALA A 276 4.15 14.62 39.65
CA ALA A 276 5.54 14.64 39.22
C ALA A 276 5.73 13.84 37.93
N ASN A 277 6.70 14.24 37.11
CA ASN A 277 7.12 13.53 35.91
C ASN A 277 8.66 13.40 35.86
N PRO A 278 9.21 12.46 35.07
CA PRO A 278 10.66 12.20 35.04
C PRO A 278 11.50 13.31 34.38
N PHE A 279 10.88 14.27 33.69
CA PHE A 279 11.55 15.44 33.09
C PHE A 279 11.55 16.66 34.03
N GLY A 280 10.92 16.57 35.20
CA GLY A 280 10.79 17.64 36.18
C GLY A 280 9.46 18.40 36.10
N GLY A 281 8.99 18.87 37.27
CA GLY A 281 7.73 19.59 37.42
C GLY A 281 6.49 18.68 37.52
N SER A 282 5.31 19.29 37.45
CA SER A 282 4.01 18.62 37.54
C SER A 282 3.33 18.44 36.17
N GLY A 283 2.29 17.61 36.13
CA GLY A 283 1.51 17.29 34.93
C GLY A 283 2.14 16.18 34.09
N PHE A 284 1.33 15.59 33.22
CA PHE A 284 1.80 14.58 32.27
C PHE A 284 2.80 15.17 31.27
N ARG A 285 3.70 14.31 30.79
CA ARG A 285 4.55 14.59 29.64
C ARG A 285 4.38 13.49 28.62
N TYR A 286 4.59 13.85 27.35
CA TYR A 286 4.38 12.98 26.22
C TYR A 286 5.50 13.15 25.21
N ALA A 287 5.99 12.03 24.67
CA ALA A 287 6.96 12.02 23.58
C ALA A 287 6.70 10.79 22.70
N PRO A 288 6.96 10.86 21.38
CA PRO A 288 6.98 9.65 20.56
C PRO A 288 8.07 8.70 21.05
N ASP A 289 7.82 7.38 21.03
CA ASP A 289 8.84 6.37 21.37
C ASP A 289 9.96 6.31 20.33
N GLY A 290 9.65 6.74 19.09
CA GLY A 290 10.56 6.85 17.96
C GLY A 290 9.89 7.59 16.80
N ILE A 291 10.70 8.03 15.85
CA ILE A 291 10.24 8.75 14.66
C ILE A 291 10.93 8.17 13.44
N ARG A 292 10.14 7.64 12.50
CA ARG A 292 10.61 7.00 11.29
C ARG A 292 10.33 7.91 10.10
N TYR A 293 11.38 8.26 9.37
CA TYR A 293 11.33 9.01 8.12
C TYR A 293 11.53 8.03 6.98
N SER A 294 10.48 7.77 6.19
CA SER A 294 10.47 6.73 5.17
C SER A 294 10.28 7.31 3.77
N GLU A 295 11.18 6.94 2.85
CA GLU A 295 11.03 7.11 1.41
C GLU A 295 10.75 5.76 0.76
N VAL A 296 9.62 5.66 0.05
CA VAL A 296 9.24 4.43 -0.65
C VAL A 296 9.14 4.69 -2.15
N ASP A 297 9.98 4.01 -2.92
CA ASP A 297 9.99 4.00 -4.39
C ASP A 297 9.18 2.80 -4.91
N TYR A 298 7.97 3.05 -5.42
CA TYR A 298 7.12 2.05 -6.07
C TYR A 298 7.42 1.93 -7.57
N ASP A 299 7.54 0.70 -8.07
CA ASP A 299 7.58 0.33 -9.50
C ASP A 299 6.39 -0.60 -9.78
N ARG A 300 5.31 0.01 -10.27
CA ARG A 300 4.07 -0.66 -10.60
C ARG A 300 4.00 -0.95 -12.09
N LYS A 301 3.75 -2.21 -12.45
CA LYS A 301 3.45 -2.65 -13.82
C LYS A 301 2.16 -3.46 -13.81
N ARG A 302 1.22 -3.06 -14.67
CA ARG A 302 -0.04 -3.76 -14.86
C ARG A 302 -0.23 -4.07 -16.33
N HIS A 303 -0.72 -5.25 -16.64
CA HIS A 303 -1.29 -5.53 -17.94
C HIS A 303 -2.54 -6.38 -17.81
N GLY A 304 -3.51 -6.08 -18.65
CA GLY A 304 -4.77 -6.81 -18.66
C GLY A 304 -5.30 -6.95 -20.07
N MET A 305 -5.92 -8.10 -20.32
CA MET A 305 -6.60 -8.43 -21.56
C MET A 305 -8.03 -8.82 -21.25
N SER A 306 -8.99 -8.30 -22.01
CA SER A 306 -10.37 -8.75 -21.96
C SER A 306 -10.86 -9.12 -23.36
N LEU A 307 -11.40 -10.34 -23.48
CA LEU A 307 -12.04 -10.86 -24.67
C LEU A 307 -13.53 -11.09 -24.36
N ALA A 308 -14.41 -10.73 -25.28
CA ALA A 308 -15.84 -10.99 -25.13
C ALA A 308 -16.47 -11.38 -26.46
N ALA A 309 -17.38 -12.33 -26.40
CA ALA A 309 -18.28 -12.70 -27.50
C ALA A 309 -19.72 -12.55 -27.04
N GLN A 310 -20.58 -12.05 -27.93
CA GLN A 310 -22.01 -11.88 -27.67
C GLN A 310 -22.86 -12.39 -28.83
N PHE A 311 -24.00 -12.97 -28.48
CA PHE A 311 -25.02 -13.41 -29.40
C PHE A 311 -26.40 -12.97 -28.89
N GLU A 312 -27.24 -12.52 -29.80
CA GLU A 312 -28.66 -12.22 -29.57
C GLU A 312 -29.47 -12.80 -30.73
N SER A 313 -30.50 -13.59 -30.44
CA SER A 313 -31.36 -14.19 -31.46
C SER A 313 -32.14 -13.13 -32.24
N THR A 314 -32.62 -13.48 -33.43
CA THR A 314 -33.38 -12.55 -34.29
C THR A 314 -34.68 -12.05 -33.68
N ASP A 315 -35.30 -12.83 -32.80
CA ASP A 315 -36.49 -12.47 -32.02
C ASP A 315 -36.17 -11.80 -30.68
N GLY A 316 -34.89 -11.66 -30.32
CA GLY A 316 -34.42 -11.08 -29.05
C GLY A 316 -34.61 -11.97 -27.83
N SER A 317 -35.23 -13.15 -27.99
CA SER A 317 -35.60 -14.03 -26.87
C SER A 317 -34.40 -14.69 -26.20
N VAL A 318 -33.28 -14.85 -26.90
CA VAL A 318 -32.07 -15.48 -26.37
C VAL A 318 -30.90 -14.53 -26.50
N ARG A 319 -30.24 -14.24 -25.38
CA ARG A 319 -29.01 -13.45 -25.31
C ARG A 319 -27.94 -14.23 -24.57
N ALA A 320 -26.79 -14.44 -25.22
CA ALA A 320 -25.67 -15.18 -24.64
C ALA A 320 -24.39 -14.37 -24.72
N ASN A 321 -23.54 -14.49 -23.71
CA ASN A 321 -22.20 -13.91 -23.73
C ASN A 321 -21.18 -14.80 -23.06
N VAL A 322 -19.96 -14.79 -23.60
CA VAL A 322 -18.79 -15.44 -23.01
C VAL A 322 -17.70 -14.40 -22.88
N ARG A 323 -16.99 -14.40 -21.76
CA ARG A 323 -15.95 -13.43 -21.43
C ARG A 323 -14.72 -14.16 -20.90
N TYR A 324 -13.57 -13.59 -21.22
CA TYR A 324 -12.30 -13.95 -20.66
C TYR A 324 -11.58 -12.69 -20.21
N LEU A 325 -11.10 -12.68 -18.97
CA LEU A 325 -10.23 -11.65 -18.43
C LEU A 325 -8.94 -12.31 -17.98
N ASP A 326 -7.81 -11.72 -18.35
CA ASP A 326 -6.50 -12.04 -17.80
C ASP A 326 -5.90 -10.73 -17.30
N SER A 327 -5.60 -10.65 -16.01
CA SER A 327 -4.99 -9.48 -15.39
C SER A 327 -3.78 -9.88 -14.57
N HIS A 328 -2.69 -9.14 -14.75
CA HIS A 328 -1.47 -9.33 -14.01
C HIS A 328 -1.01 -7.99 -13.45
N TYR A 329 -0.81 -7.96 -12.15
CA TYR A 329 -0.35 -6.82 -11.39
C TYR A 329 1.01 -7.14 -10.77
N ARG A 330 1.94 -6.18 -10.85
CA ARG A 330 3.22 -6.23 -10.14
C ARG A 330 3.46 -4.88 -9.52
N ASN A 331 3.70 -4.85 -8.22
CA ASN A 331 4.05 -3.64 -7.50
C ASN A 331 5.25 -3.92 -6.60
N ALA A 332 6.44 -3.76 -7.15
CA ALA A 332 7.66 -3.88 -6.36
C ALA A 332 7.95 -2.52 -5.73
N TRP A 333 8.37 -2.49 -4.48
CA TRP A 333 8.79 -1.25 -3.86
C TRP A 333 10.06 -1.42 -3.03
N TYR A 334 10.81 -0.33 -2.99
CA TYR A 334 12.05 -0.23 -2.25
C TYR A 334 11.91 0.93 -1.27
N GLU A 335 12.11 0.63 0.00
CA GLU A 335 12.04 1.60 1.08
C GLU A 335 13.43 1.89 1.65
N ARG A 336 13.70 3.17 1.86
CA ARG A 336 14.73 3.65 2.79
C ARG A 336 14.05 4.37 3.93
N ALA A 337 14.19 3.83 5.12
CA ALA A 337 13.66 4.45 6.33
C ALA A 337 14.79 4.76 7.30
N SER A 338 14.79 5.96 7.88
CA SER A 338 15.68 6.34 8.98
C SER A 338 14.84 6.51 10.24
N HIS A 339 15.15 5.72 11.26
CA HIS A 339 14.42 5.63 12.51
C HIS A 339 15.25 6.23 13.63
N ALA A 340 14.80 7.39 14.11
CA ALA A 340 15.31 8.03 15.30
C ALA A 340 14.60 7.41 16.50
N ILE A 341 15.25 6.46 17.17
CA ILE A 341 14.68 5.75 18.32
C ILE A 341 14.92 6.58 19.57
N LEU A 342 13.83 6.97 20.24
CA LEU A 342 13.91 7.78 21.45
C LEU A 342 14.11 6.85 22.65
N ASP A 343 13.03 6.27 23.17
CA ASP A 343 13.08 5.54 24.44
C ASP A 343 13.00 4.01 24.20
N GLY A 344 12.43 3.56 23.07
CA GLY A 344 12.61 2.26 22.40
C GLY A 344 12.27 0.96 23.15
N ASN A 345 11.83 1.03 24.41
CA ASN A 345 11.93 -0.10 25.36
C ASN A 345 10.60 -0.78 25.75
N TYR A 346 9.45 -0.41 25.19
CA TYR A 346 8.16 -0.93 25.65
C TYR A 346 7.13 -1.17 24.55
N PHE A 347 7.33 -2.24 23.79
CA PHE A 347 6.30 -2.82 22.93
C PHE A 347 5.11 -3.32 23.77
N GLY A 348 3.89 -2.95 23.42
CA GLY A 348 2.67 -3.50 24.04
C GLY A 348 2.25 -2.96 25.42
N THR A 349 2.87 -1.89 25.93
CA THR A 349 2.38 -1.25 27.16
C THR A 349 1.12 -0.41 26.91
N PRO A 350 0.04 -0.61 27.69
CA PRO A 350 -1.15 0.23 27.58
C PRO A 350 -0.83 1.69 27.90
N ALA A 351 -1.46 2.64 27.19
CA ALA A 351 -1.31 4.07 27.44
C ALA A 351 -1.69 4.50 28.87
N PHE A 352 -2.46 3.68 29.58
CA PHE A 352 -2.89 3.88 30.97
C PHE A 352 -1.85 3.48 32.03
N ASN A 353 -0.70 2.94 31.63
CA ASN A 353 0.41 2.66 32.53
C ASN A 353 1.58 3.60 32.19
N PRO A 354 1.58 4.85 32.70
CA PRO A 354 2.57 5.84 32.32
C PRO A 354 3.95 5.43 32.82
N ARG A 355 4.97 5.82 32.05
CA ARG A 355 6.37 5.65 32.39
C ARG A 355 6.73 6.53 33.60
N THR A 356 7.22 5.90 34.65
CA THR A 356 7.70 6.59 35.86
C THR A 356 9.13 7.08 35.74
N GLY A 357 9.87 6.58 34.74
CA GLY A 357 11.23 6.97 34.38
C GLY A 357 11.39 7.07 32.86
N THR A 358 12.54 7.54 32.41
CA THR A 358 12.88 7.66 30.99
C THR A 358 14.39 7.56 30.82
N THR A 359 14.83 7.08 29.67
CA THR A 359 16.25 7.18 29.27
C THR A 359 16.54 8.54 28.63
N LEU A 360 15.51 9.26 28.17
CA LEU A 360 15.69 10.55 27.51
C LEU A 360 16.15 11.64 28.48
N GLY A 361 17.13 12.41 28.05
CA GLY A 361 17.63 13.56 28.78
C GLY A 361 18.43 14.50 27.86
N PRO A 362 18.61 15.77 28.26
CA PRO A 362 19.33 16.73 27.44
C PRO A 362 20.80 16.31 27.29
N ALA A 363 21.40 16.59 26.12
CA ALA A 363 22.83 16.49 25.94
C ALA A 363 23.58 17.41 26.92
N ASP A 364 24.79 17.03 27.31
CA ASP A 364 25.59 17.81 28.24
C ASP A 364 25.85 19.23 27.70
N GLY A 365 25.56 20.24 28.52
CA GLY A 365 25.68 21.65 28.13
C GLY A 365 24.55 22.18 27.23
N SER A 366 23.54 21.36 26.89
CA SER A 366 22.34 21.81 26.18
C SER A 366 21.23 22.28 27.15
N PRO A 367 20.28 23.11 26.69
CA PRO A 367 19.11 23.49 27.49
C PRO A 367 18.23 22.28 27.85
N ALA A 368 17.44 22.42 28.92
CA ALA A 368 16.40 21.47 29.24
C ALA A 368 15.36 21.34 28.11
N PHE A 369 14.66 20.20 28.06
CA PHE A 369 13.60 19.98 27.09
C PHE A 369 12.46 20.99 27.26
N VAL A 370 11.89 21.39 26.12
CA VAL A 370 10.71 22.25 26.07
C VAL A 370 9.51 21.38 25.79
N PHE A 371 8.47 21.53 26.62
CA PHE A 371 7.19 20.86 26.45
C PHE A 371 6.09 21.89 26.22
N GLY A 372 5.12 21.54 25.38
CA GLY A 372 3.93 22.35 25.13
C GLY A 372 3.00 22.41 26.33
N SER A 373 1.98 23.27 26.26
CA SER A 373 0.95 23.37 27.30
C SER A 373 0.12 22.08 27.45
N ASP A 374 0.09 21.26 26.41
CA ASP A 374 -0.50 19.93 26.36
C ASP A 374 0.42 18.83 26.93
N GLY A 375 1.67 19.17 27.27
CA GLY A 375 2.67 18.22 27.77
C GLY A 375 3.45 17.49 26.69
N MET A 376 3.18 17.73 25.39
CA MET A 376 3.94 17.13 24.28
C MET A 376 5.35 17.73 24.20
N LEU A 377 6.36 16.89 23.95
CA LEU A 377 7.71 17.34 23.67
C LEU A 377 7.70 18.26 22.44
N GLN A 378 8.32 19.43 22.54
CA GLN A 378 8.36 20.44 21.47
C GLN A 378 9.78 20.64 20.94
N SER A 379 10.80 20.60 21.79
CA SER A 379 12.20 20.70 21.36
C SER A 379 13.19 20.24 22.41
N GLY A 380 14.38 19.81 21.98
CA GLY A 380 15.49 19.48 22.85
C GLY A 380 16.63 18.79 22.09
N VAL A 381 17.80 18.66 22.70
CA VAL A 381 18.87 17.78 22.19
C VAL A 381 18.82 16.49 23.00
N LEU A 382 18.20 15.47 22.44
CA LEU A 382 17.91 14.21 23.11
C LEU A 382 19.15 13.30 23.09
N THR A 383 19.47 12.77 24.26
CA THR A 383 20.50 11.75 24.50
C THR A 383 19.93 10.66 25.41
N GLN A 384 20.73 9.64 25.72
CA GLN A 384 20.43 8.63 26.74
C GLN A 384 21.53 8.58 27.82
N PRO A 385 21.24 8.06 29.04
CA PRO A 385 22.28 7.84 30.04
C PRO A 385 23.31 6.86 29.52
N HIS A 386 24.54 7.03 29.98
CA HIS A 386 25.59 6.09 29.68
C HIS A 386 25.27 4.69 30.22
N GLY A 387 25.44 3.68 29.38
CA GLY A 387 25.12 2.28 29.71
C GLY A 387 23.93 1.69 28.95
N SER A 388 23.23 2.47 28.13
CA SER A 388 22.22 1.94 27.21
C SER A 388 22.82 1.11 26.05
N PHE A 389 24.08 1.36 25.68
CA PHE A 389 24.87 0.42 24.86
C PHE A 389 25.39 -0.70 25.77
N SER A 390 24.48 -1.65 26.06
CA SER A 390 24.75 -2.95 26.68
C SER A 390 25.39 -2.95 28.07
N GLY A 391 24.98 -2.05 28.97
CA GLY A 391 25.29 -2.14 30.40
C GLY A 391 26.79 -2.21 30.69
N THR A 392 27.48 -1.06 30.61
CA THR A 392 28.81 -0.80 31.19
C THR A 392 29.79 -1.97 31.13
N TRP A 393 30.58 -2.03 30.06
CA TRP A 393 31.66 -3.01 29.96
C TRP A 393 32.68 -2.83 31.08
N GLU A 394 33.06 -3.93 31.72
CA GLU A 394 33.96 -3.98 32.88
C GLU A 394 35.37 -3.39 32.62
N SER A 395 35.72 -3.16 31.35
CA SER A 395 36.97 -2.51 30.95
C SER A 395 36.85 -1.87 29.56
N THR A 396 37.77 -0.94 29.25
CA THR A 396 37.89 -0.36 27.89
C THR A 396 38.12 -1.44 26.84
N GLN A 397 38.90 -2.48 27.15
CA GLN A 397 39.14 -3.59 26.22
C GLN A 397 37.87 -4.39 25.95
N ALA A 398 37.01 -4.61 26.96
CA ALA A 398 35.73 -5.27 26.78
C ALA A 398 34.79 -4.43 25.90
N ALA A 399 34.78 -3.09 26.06
CA ALA A 399 34.03 -2.20 25.16
C ALA A 399 34.56 -2.22 23.72
N ILE A 400 35.88 -2.27 23.51
CA ILE A 400 36.50 -2.43 22.17
C ILE A 400 36.07 -3.76 21.54
N ASN A 401 36.07 -4.83 22.33
CA ASN A 401 35.68 -6.16 21.89
C ASN A 401 34.18 -6.23 21.53
N ALA A 402 33.34 -5.40 22.14
CA ALA A 402 31.92 -5.30 21.79
C ALA A 402 31.70 -4.64 20.42
N GLY A 403 32.48 -3.62 20.11
CA GLY A 403 32.42 -2.93 18.83
C GLY A 403 33.40 -1.75 18.77
N SER A 404 34.01 -1.55 17.61
CA SER A 404 35.05 -0.55 17.41
C SER A 404 35.00 -0.04 15.97
N ALA A 405 34.44 1.15 15.77
CA ALA A 405 34.50 1.86 14.50
C ALA A 405 35.87 2.52 14.24
N VAL A 406 36.70 2.73 15.27
CA VAL A 406 38.08 3.21 15.07
C VAL A 406 39.02 2.21 15.72
N PRO A 407 39.96 1.60 14.97
CA PRO A 407 40.83 0.57 15.51
C PRO A 407 41.46 0.95 16.86
N GLY A 408 41.18 0.16 17.89
CA GLY A 408 41.69 0.35 19.24
C GLY A 408 40.89 1.31 20.12
N MET A 409 39.76 1.84 19.65
CA MET A 409 38.82 2.64 20.44
C MET A 409 37.43 1.99 20.46
N PRO A 410 36.76 1.94 21.61
CA PRO A 410 35.41 1.41 21.68
C PRO A 410 34.45 2.34 20.92
N PHE A 411 33.37 1.81 20.34
CA PHE A 411 32.38 2.64 19.65
C PHE A 411 31.74 3.68 20.59
N VAL A 412 31.44 3.29 21.83
CA VAL A 412 31.04 4.18 22.93
C VAL A 412 32.11 4.13 24.02
N ASN A 413 32.61 5.27 24.51
CA ASN A 413 33.67 5.22 25.53
C ASN A 413 33.17 4.63 26.83
N ASN A 414 33.97 3.75 27.43
CA ASN A 414 33.72 3.22 28.76
C ASN A 414 33.90 4.31 29.82
N CYS A 415 32.95 4.42 30.76
CA CYS A 415 33.05 5.32 31.91
C CYS A 415 34.12 4.94 32.95
N ALA A 416 34.75 3.76 32.85
CA ALA A 416 35.87 3.24 33.68
C ALA A 416 35.63 3.10 35.20
N ALA A 417 34.74 3.91 35.80
CA ALA A 417 34.33 3.87 37.20
C ALA A 417 32.80 4.13 37.31
N PRO A 418 32.06 3.39 38.15
CA PRO A 418 30.60 3.49 38.26
C PRO A 418 30.04 4.89 38.53
N SER A 419 30.77 5.74 39.26
CA SER A 419 30.33 7.10 39.59
C SER A 419 30.29 8.03 38.38
N VAL A 420 31.20 7.88 37.41
CA VAL A 420 31.23 8.68 36.17
C VAL A 420 30.05 8.31 35.26
N CYS A 421 29.68 7.02 35.25
CA CYS A 421 28.57 6.50 34.43
C CYS A 421 27.22 7.15 34.80
N THR A 422 27.05 7.61 36.04
CA THR A 422 25.77 8.23 36.49
C THR A 422 25.49 9.60 35.89
N THR A 423 26.52 10.28 35.38
CA THR A 423 26.42 11.63 34.81
C THR A 423 26.70 11.68 33.31
N LEU A 424 27.39 10.68 32.77
CA LEU A 424 27.75 10.62 31.36
C LEU A 424 26.52 10.34 30.48
N ARG A 425 26.48 10.98 29.30
CA ARG A 425 25.42 10.85 28.31
C ARG A 425 25.97 10.22 27.03
N ASP A 426 25.18 9.36 26.41
CA ASP A 426 25.47 8.76 25.10
C ASP A 426 24.46 9.25 24.06
N GLY A 427 24.86 9.25 22.78
CA GLY A 427 23.90 9.43 21.68
C GLY A 427 22.79 8.38 21.69
N LEU A 428 21.64 8.70 21.11
CA LEU A 428 20.52 7.79 20.94
C LEU A 428 20.72 6.83 19.77
N TYR A 429 19.97 5.72 19.77
CA TYR A 429 20.03 4.74 18.70
C TYR A 429 19.40 5.27 17.41
N LEU A 430 20.17 5.23 16.33
CA LEU A 430 19.73 5.52 14.98
C LEU A 430 19.72 4.21 14.20
N GLN A 431 18.59 3.86 13.60
CA GLN A 431 18.50 2.71 12.70
C GLN A 431 18.12 3.16 11.30
N ASN A 432 18.85 2.69 10.29
CA ASN A 432 18.48 2.88 8.91
C ASN A 432 18.08 1.54 8.32
N GLU A 433 16.93 1.50 7.66
CA GLU A 433 16.35 0.29 7.10
C GLU A 433 16.33 0.42 5.58
N ALA A 434 16.78 -0.62 4.91
CA ALA A 434 16.59 -0.80 3.49
C ALA A 434 15.72 -2.04 3.29
N ARG A 435 14.53 -1.85 2.72
CA ARG A 435 13.55 -2.90 2.52
C ARG A 435 13.24 -3.06 1.04
N ASN A 436 13.17 -4.30 0.57
CA ASN A 436 12.75 -4.62 -0.78
C ASN A 436 11.54 -5.55 -0.69
N PHE A 437 10.43 -5.09 -1.22
CA PHE A 437 9.20 -5.84 -1.31
C PHE A 437 8.88 -6.10 -2.78
N ALA A 438 8.81 -7.37 -3.15
CA ALA A 438 8.41 -7.81 -4.47
C ALA A 438 7.02 -8.45 -4.38
N HIS A 439 6.04 -7.79 -4.96
CA HIS A 439 4.67 -8.28 -5.02
C HIS A 439 4.19 -8.47 -6.45
N LYS A 440 3.51 -9.59 -6.68
CA LYS A 440 2.90 -9.97 -7.95
C LYS A 440 1.58 -10.66 -7.71
N GLU A 441 0.61 -10.35 -8.55
CA GLU A 441 -0.69 -10.99 -8.55
C GLU A 441 -1.13 -11.30 -9.98
N GLY A 442 -1.84 -12.41 -10.14
CA GLY A 442 -2.46 -12.83 -11.37
C GLY A 442 -3.92 -13.23 -11.11
N THR A 443 -4.81 -12.85 -12.01
CA THR A 443 -6.20 -13.31 -12.00
C THR A 443 -6.66 -13.59 -13.41
N ARG A 444 -7.22 -14.77 -13.62
CA ARG A 444 -7.89 -15.20 -14.83
C ARG A 444 -9.34 -15.51 -14.51
N ASP A 445 -10.26 -14.88 -15.24
CA ASP A 445 -11.69 -15.13 -15.16
C ASP A 445 -12.17 -15.64 -16.50
N PHE A 446 -12.80 -16.82 -16.49
CA PHE A 446 -13.62 -17.29 -17.59
C PHE A 446 -15.08 -17.32 -17.15
N SER A 447 -15.95 -16.62 -17.86
CA SER A 447 -17.36 -16.53 -17.52
C SER A 447 -18.27 -16.63 -18.73
N GLY A 448 -19.45 -17.19 -18.50
CA GLY A 448 -20.50 -17.36 -19.50
C GLY A 448 -21.87 -17.03 -18.90
N ASN A 449 -22.72 -16.39 -19.69
CA ASN A 449 -24.06 -16.00 -19.30
C ASN A 449 -25.05 -16.28 -20.44
N LEU A 450 -26.24 -16.75 -20.06
CA LEU A 450 -27.36 -17.02 -20.95
C LEU A 450 -28.63 -16.43 -20.35
N GLN A 451 -29.22 -15.48 -21.05
CA GLN A 451 -30.54 -14.93 -20.80
C GLN A 451 -31.51 -15.51 -21.83
N TRP A 452 -32.65 -16.01 -21.35
CA TRP A 452 -33.68 -16.60 -22.18
C TRP A 452 -35.06 -16.14 -21.71
N ASP A 453 -35.71 -15.35 -22.56
CA ASP A 453 -37.11 -14.97 -22.45
C ASP A 453 -37.96 -16.14 -22.99
N ILE A 454 -38.38 -17.03 -22.09
CA ILE A 454 -39.16 -18.24 -22.42
C ILE A 454 -40.56 -17.83 -22.94
N SER A 455 -41.09 -16.73 -22.40
CA SER A 455 -42.28 -16.05 -22.85
C SER A 455 -42.20 -14.55 -22.48
N ASP A 456 -43.19 -13.76 -22.88
CA ASP A 456 -43.31 -12.34 -22.53
C ASP A 456 -43.36 -12.06 -21.01
N ARG A 457 -43.49 -13.08 -20.17
CA ARG A 457 -43.61 -12.96 -18.71
C ARG A 457 -42.68 -13.88 -17.94
N LEU A 458 -41.91 -14.73 -18.60
CA LEU A 458 -41.09 -15.73 -17.92
C LEU A 458 -39.67 -15.66 -18.46
N HIS A 459 -38.75 -15.24 -17.60
CA HIS A 459 -37.37 -14.94 -17.94
C HIS A 459 -36.42 -15.82 -17.14
N LEU A 460 -35.49 -16.48 -17.83
CA LEU A 460 -34.45 -17.31 -17.25
C LEU A 460 -33.10 -16.64 -17.45
N ASN A 461 -32.28 -16.57 -16.41
CA ASN A 461 -30.91 -16.11 -16.50
C ASN A 461 -29.97 -17.13 -15.84
N LEU A 462 -29.04 -17.67 -16.61
CA LEU A 462 -28.03 -18.63 -16.15
C LEU A 462 -26.65 -18.02 -16.29
N ASP A 463 -25.79 -18.24 -15.29
CA ASP A 463 -24.44 -17.71 -15.25
C ASP A 463 -23.46 -18.73 -14.68
N GLY A 464 -22.27 -18.81 -15.25
CA GLY A 464 -21.18 -19.65 -14.78
C GLY A 464 -19.85 -18.93 -14.86
N GLN A 465 -18.99 -19.17 -13.87
CA GLN A 465 -17.70 -18.53 -13.73
C GLN A 465 -16.67 -19.55 -13.23
N TYR A 466 -15.45 -19.43 -13.74
CA TYR A 466 -14.26 -20.08 -13.23
C TYR A 466 -13.15 -19.04 -13.07
N VAL A 467 -12.57 -18.97 -11.89
CA VAL A 467 -11.47 -18.05 -11.57
C VAL A 467 -10.23 -18.84 -11.15
N ASP A 468 -9.08 -18.41 -11.66
CA ASP A 468 -7.74 -18.89 -11.29
C ASP A 468 -6.92 -17.67 -10.88
N ALA A 469 -6.35 -17.69 -9.67
CA ALA A 469 -5.64 -16.56 -9.10
C ALA A 469 -4.38 -17.00 -8.36
N SER A 470 -3.36 -16.14 -8.37
CA SER A 470 -2.13 -16.34 -7.61
C SER A 470 -1.59 -15.03 -7.06
N THR A 471 -0.91 -15.10 -5.93
CA THR A 471 -0.25 -13.97 -5.25
C THR A 471 1.11 -14.42 -4.77
N TYR A 472 2.14 -13.62 -5.05
CA TYR A 472 3.50 -13.85 -4.58
C TYR A 472 4.02 -12.60 -3.89
N ASN A 473 4.49 -12.77 -2.64
CA ASN A 473 5.15 -11.73 -1.86
C ASN A 473 6.55 -12.20 -1.47
N ASN A 474 7.53 -11.32 -1.60
CA ASN A 474 8.86 -11.53 -1.02
C ASN A 474 9.36 -10.21 -0.45
N ASP A 475 9.58 -10.22 0.85
CA ASP A 475 9.91 -9.06 1.64
C ASP A 475 11.21 -9.32 2.39
N ILE A 476 12.16 -8.39 2.28
CA ILE A 476 13.44 -8.47 2.96
C ILE A 476 13.82 -7.09 3.48
N ILE A 477 14.07 -7.03 4.78
CA ILE A 477 14.53 -5.84 5.48
C ILE A 477 15.95 -6.09 5.96
N VAL A 478 16.85 -5.17 5.64
CA VAL A 478 18.19 -5.13 6.22
C VAL A 478 18.41 -3.81 6.91
N THR A 479 18.87 -3.87 8.16
CA THR A 479 19.06 -2.68 8.99
C THR A 479 20.53 -2.34 9.18
N THR A 480 20.83 -1.07 9.38
CA THR A 480 22.13 -0.62 9.90
C THR A 480 21.87 0.21 11.16
N GLY A 481 22.67 0.01 12.18
CA GLY A 481 22.56 0.72 13.45
C GLY A 481 23.75 1.66 13.64
N SER A 482 23.50 2.86 14.15
CA SER A 482 24.51 3.78 14.67
C SER A 482 23.97 4.48 15.91
N MET A 483 24.70 5.45 16.43
CA MET A 483 24.24 6.32 17.52
C MET A 483 24.45 7.77 17.13
N ALA A 484 23.59 8.69 17.57
CA ALA A 484 23.72 10.13 17.33
C ALA A 484 22.91 10.94 18.36
N ASP A 485 23.25 12.22 18.53
CA ASP A 485 22.43 13.12 19.35
C ASP A 485 21.29 13.66 18.48
N PHE A 486 20.06 13.65 19.00
CA PHE A 486 18.90 14.08 18.22
C PHE A 486 18.48 15.49 18.63
N GLN A 487 18.81 16.48 17.80
CA GLN A 487 18.20 17.80 17.92
C GLN A 487 16.78 17.73 17.38
N TYR A 488 15.83 17.59 18.31
CA TYR A 488 14.41 17.48 18.06
C TYR A 488 13.73 18.84 18.07
N SER A 489 12.79 19.03 17.13
CA SER A 489 11.85 20.14 17.10
C SER A 489 10.53 19.72 16.45
N VAL A 490 9.51 20.54 16.59
CA VAL A 490 8.21 20.36 15.93
C VAL A 490 7.92 21.59 15.06
N ASN A 491 7.47 21.35 13.83
CA ASN A 491 7.02 22.41 12.92
C ASN A 491 5.69 23.03 13.39
N GLY A 492 5.31 24.17 12.81
CA GLY A 492 4.05 24.86 13.14
C GLY A 492 2.78 24.04 12.87
N ASP A 493 2.86 22.98 12.08
CA ASP A 493 1.77 22.04 11.78
C ASP A 493 1.77 20.78 12.65
N GLY A 494 2.72 20.65 13.59
CA GLY A 494 2.87 19.48 14.45
C GLY A 494 3.82 18.40 13.91
N THR A 495 4.39 18.56 12.71
CA THR A 495 5.32 17.57 12.14
C THR A 495 6.65 17.56 12.91
N PRO A 496 7.10 16.41 13.45
CA PRO A 496 8.39 16.34 14.12
C PRO A 496 9.56 16.43 13.13
N GLN A 497 10.65 17.00 13.61
CA GLN A 497 11.93 17.13 12.92
C GLN A 497 13.03 16.62 13.82
N VAL A 498 13.99 15.90 13.23
CA VAL A 498 15.20 15.45 13.92
C VAL A 498 16.40 15.82 13.07
N LYS A 499 17.27 16.66 13.63
CA LYS A 499 18.61 16.88 13.09
C LYS A 499 19.61 16.06 13.89
N LEU A 500 20.36 15.22 13.20
CA LEU A 500 21.38 14.35 13.75
C LEU A 500 22.66 15.16 13.98
N LEU A 501 23.10 15.18 15.22
CA LEU A 501 24.37 15.74 15.66
C LEU A 501 25.35 14.59 15.99
N PRO A 502 26.68 14.83 16.00
CA PRO A 502 27.63 13.84 16.48
C PRO A 502 27.21 13.32 17.85
N GLY A 503 27.11 12.00 18.00
CA GLY A 503 26.67 11.37 19.24
C GLY A 503 27.57 11.71 20.41
N SER A 504 26.96 12.12 21.51
CA SER A 504 27.60 12.24 22.81
C SER A 504 28.29 10.93 23.14
N ASN A 505 29.56 11.00 23.51
CA ASN A 505 30.37 9.85 23.91
C ASN A 505 30.57 8.74 22.82
N VAL A 506 30.37 9.04 21.54
CA VAL A 506 30.55 8.09 20.42
C VAL A 506 31.86 8.39 19.66
N ASN A 507 32.66 7.35 19.39
CA ASN A 507 33.88 7.45 18.60
C ASN A 507 33.64 7.06 17.15
N TYR A 508 33.48 8.05 16.28
CA TYR A 508 33.34 7.81 14.84
C TYR A 508 34.69 7.75 14.12
N ALA A 509 34.80 6.84 13.15
CA ALA A 509 35.72 6.97 12.05
C ALA A 509 35.42 8.22 11.20
N THR A 510 36.46 8.73 10.51
CA THR A 510 36.38 9.88 9.61
C THR A 510 35.22 9.73 8.62
N GLY A 511 34.38 10.77 8.50
CA GLY A 511 33.19 10.76 7.65
C GLY A 511 31.87 10.64 8.43
N GLY A 512 31.91 10.34 9.73
CA GLY A 512 30.73 10.35 10.61
C GLY A 512 29.63 9.40 10.11
N LEU A 513 28.36 9.81 10.21
CA LEU A 513 27.21 9.00 9.80
C LEU A 513 27.15 8.69 8.29
N ALA A 514 28.00 9.30 7.46
CA ALA A 514 28.13 8.94 6.04
C ALA A 514 29.09 7.77 5.81
N ASN A 515 29.89 7.38 6.81
CA ASN A 515 30.86 6.30 6.71
C ASN A 515 30.27 4.98 7.21
N PRO A 516 30.19 3.92 6.38
CA PRO A 516 29.67 2.60 6.79
C PRO A 516 30.45 1.98 7.95
N HIS A 517 31.71 2.34 8.16
CA HIS A 517 32.49 1.86 9.30
C HIS A 517 31.94 2.28 10.67
N ASN A 518 31.04 3.27 10.71
CA ASN A 518 30.38 3.76 11.93
C ASN A 518 29.03 3.08 12.21
N TYR A 519 28.76 1.97 11.53
CA TYR A 519 27.50 1.24 11.64
C TYR A 519 27.75 -0.24 11.95
N TRP A 520 26.80 -0.82 12.69
CA TRP A 520 26.64 -2.27 12.82
C TRP A 520 25.40 -2.76 12.09
N LEU A 521 25.23 -4.08 11.99
CA LEU A 521 24.10 -4.75 11.34
C LEU A 521 23.21 -5.35 12.45
N PRO A 522 22.19 -4.62 12.96
CA PRO A 522 21.39 -5.09 14.10
C PRO A 522 20.66 -6.40 13.77
N PHE A 523 19.90 -6.40 12.68
CA PHE A 523 19.12 -7.55 12.25
C PHE A 523 18.86 -7.54 10.73
N ILE A 524 18.46 -8.70 10.24
CA ILE A 524 17.85 -8.93 8.93
C ILE A 524 16.54 -9.69 9.15
N GLN A 525 15.53 -9.39 8.35
CA GLN A 525 14.22 -10.04 8.46
C GLN A 525 13.66 -10.32 7.07
N GLY A 526 13.39 -11.59 6.77
CA GLY A 526 12.74 -12.01 5.54
C GLY A 526 11.31 -12.51 5.76
N HIS A 527 10.49 -12.43 4.71
CA HIS A 527 9.15 -13.01 4.64
C HIS A 527 8.80 -13.36 3.18
N VAL A 528 8.16 -14.51 2.96
CA VAL A 528 7.74 -14.98 1.64
C VAL A 528 6.31 -15.52 1.71
N GLU A 529 5.54 -15.24 0.67
CA GLU A 529 4.23 -15.83 0.41
C GLU A 529 4.13 -16.29 -1.03
N ASP A 530 3.44 -17.42 -1.23
CA ASP A 530 3.20 -18.00 -2.55
C ASP A 530 1.84 -18.72 -2.55
N ASN A 531 0.80 -17.96 -2.86
CA ASN A 531 -0.59 -18.36 -2.69
C ASN A 531 -1.21 -18.68 -4.05
N ASP A 532 -1.94 -19.79 -4.11
CA ASP A 532 -2.72 -20.19 -5.28
C ASP A 532 -4.17 -20.36 -4.91
N ALA A 533 -5.07 -20.00 -5.83
CA ALA A 533 -6.48 -20.09 -5.56
C ALA A 533 -7.34 -20.30 -6.81
N THR A 534 -8.43 -21.06 -6.65
CA THR A 534 -9.40 -21.31 -7.71
C THR A 534 -10.83 -21.17 -7.20
N GLU A 535 -11.74 -20.71 -8.06
CA GLU A 535 -13.17 -20.62 -7.76
C GLU A 535 -14.00 -21.15 -8.92
N THR A 536 -15.07 -21.88 -8.61
CA THR A 536 -16.16 -22.14 -9.55
C THR A 536 -17.47 -21.63 -8.97
N ALA A 537 -18.15 -20.76 -9.72
CA ALA A 537 -19.44 -20.19 -9.32
C ALA A 537 -20.51 -20.42 -10.39
N LEU A 538 -21.73 -20.71 -9.95
CA LEU A 538 -22.91 -20.94 -10.79
C LEU A 538 -24.11 -20.16 -10.24
N ARG A 539 -24.92 -19.61 -11.14
CA ARG A 539 -26.15 -18.89 -10.81
C ARG A 539 -27.27 -19.25 -11.76
N GLY A 540 -28.46 -19.32 -11.20
CA GLY A 540 -29.70 -19.41 -11.96
C GLY A 540 -30.74 -18.51 -11.34
N ASP A 541 -31.39 -17.70 -12.17
CA ASP A 541 -32.52 -16.87 -11.80
C ASP A 541 -33.70 -17.19 -12.71
N LEU A 542 -34.89 -17.26 -12.12
CA LEU A 542 -36.16 -17.33 -12.81
C LEU A 542 -37.01 -16.16 -12.34
N GLU A 543 -37.46 -15.34 -13.29
CA GLU A 543 -38.33 -14.20 -13.03
C GLU A 543 -39.65 -14.38 -13.76
N TYR A 544 -40.75 -14.18 -13.02
CA TYR A 544 -42.10 -14.16 -13.57
C TYR A 544 -42.72 -12.78 -13.38
N GLU A 545 -43.11 -12.14 -14.49
CA GLU A 545 -43.78 -10.85 -14.50
C GLU A 545 -45.30 -11.04 -14.41
N PHE A 546 -45.91 -10.29 -13.50
CA PHE A 546 -47.36 -10.22 -13.38
C PHE A 546 -47.91 -9.19 -14.40
N GLY A 547 -49.21 -9.25 -14.72
CA GLY A 547 -49.80 -8.29 -15.66
C GLY A 547 -49.90 -6.88 -15.09
N ASP A 548 -49.92 -5.87 -15.95
CA ASP A 548 -49.88 -4.42 -15.63
C ASP A 548 -50.96 -3.94 -14.64
N ASP A 549 -52.10 -4.63 -14.58
CA ASP A 549 -53.20 -4.32 -13.64
C ASP A 549 -52.90 -4.76 -12.20
N SER A 550 -51.87 -5.58 -11.99
CA SER A 550 -51.46 -6.13 -10.69
C SER A 550 -50.76 -5.09 -9.82
N TRP A 551 -50.87 -5.23 -8.49
CA TRP A 551 -50.05 -4.47 -7.54
C TRP A 551 -48.62 -5.02 -7.43
N LEU A 552 -48.45 -6.28 -7.82
CA LEU A 552 -47.17 -6.98 -7.88
C LEU A 552 -46.63 -6.89 -9.29
N ASN A 553 -45.34 -6.61 -9.44
CA ASN A 553 -44.68 -6.41 -10.74
C ASN A 553 -44.03 -7.71 -11.19
N SER A 554 -43.18 -8.29 -10.34
CA SER A 554 -42.55 -9.57 -10.63
C SER A 554 -42.20 -10.37 -9.39
N LEU A 555 -42.13 -11.68 -9.55
CA LEU A 555 -41.55 -12.62 -8.59
C LEU A 555 -40.27 -13.18 -9.20
N LYS A 556 -39.14 -12.90 -8.55
CA LYS A 556 -37.84 -13.45 -8.93
C LYS A 556 -37.36 -14.44 -7.88
N VAL A 557 -36.97 -15.62 -8.33
CA VAL A 557 -36.37 -16.66 -7.48
C VAL A 557 -35.03 -17.04 -8.07
N GLY A 558 -34.06 -17.38 -7.22
CA GLY A 558 -32.77 -17.80 -7.74
C GLY A 558 -31.94 -18.61 -6.76
N VAL A 559 -30.94 -19.27 -7.34
CA VAL A 559 -29.97 -20.12 -6.66
C VAL A 559 -28.57 -19.67 -7.00
N ARG A 560 -27.66 -19.81 -6.04
CA ARG A 560 -26.24 -19.51 -6.16
C ARG A 560 -25.43 -20.66 -5.59
N TYR A 561 -24.34 -21.01 -6.25
CA TYR A 561 -23.35 -21.96 -5.76
C TYR A 561 -21.96 -21.38 -6.02
N ALA A 562 -21.08 -21.39 -5.03
CA ALA A 562 -19.67 -21.05 -5.17
C ALA A 562 -18.81 -22.08 -4.41
N ASP A 563 -17.73 -22.53 -5.04
CA ASP A 563 -16.71 -23.42 -4.45
C ASP A 563 -15.34 -22.79 -4.67
N ARG A 564 -14.82 -22.19 -3.60
CA ARG A 564 -13.52 -21.52 -3.55
C ARG A 564 -12.52 -22.43 -2.85
N LYS A 565 -11.35 -22.60 -3.45
CA LYS A 565 -10.22 -23.33 -2.88
C LYS A 565 -8.99 -22.44 -2.90
N GLN A 566 -8.27 -22.39 -1.79
CA GLN A 566 -7.08 -21.58 -1.65
C GLN A 566 -6.02 -22.39 -0.91
N LYS A 567 -4.79 -22.36 -1.42
CA LYS A 567 -3.60 -22.83 -0.71
C LYS A 567 -2.80 -21.60 -0.33
N VAL A 568 -2.84 -21.27 0.96
CA VAL A 568 -2.11 -20.16 1.55
C VAL A 568 -0.77 -20.69 2.03
N ARG A 569 0.32 -20.10 1.56
CA ARG A 569 1.67 -20.35 2.04
C ARG A 569 2.20 -19.04 2.55
N TYR A 570 2.33 -18.93 3.86
CA TYR A 570 2.69 -17.70 4.54
C TYR A 570 3.80 -18.01 5.52
N SER A 571 5.03 -17.61 5.22
CA SER A 571 6.13 -17.82 6.14
C SER A 571 5.95 -17.00 7.41
N THR A 572 6.46 -17.46 8.54
CA THR A 572 6.66 -16.55 9.68
C THR A 572 7.77 -15.56 9.36
N PHE A 573 7.67 -14.32 9.85
CA PHE A 573 8.73 -13.33 9.68
C PHE A 573 10.03 -13.85 10.31
N ASN A 574 11.03 -14.09 9.47
CA ASN A 574 12.31 -14.69 9.83
C ASN A 574 13.27 -13.62 10.36
N TRP A 575 12.93 -13.02 11.51
CA TRP A 575 13.77 -12.03 12.17
C TRP A 575 15.02 -12.69 12.74
N THR A 576 16.20 -12.21 12.36
CA THR A 576 17.47 -12.74 12.83
C THR A 576 18.41 -11.61 13.24
N PRO A 577 18.91 -11.59 14.49
CA PRO A 577 19.92 -10.65 14.92
C PRO A 577 21.28 -11.05 14.33
N ILE A 578 22.09 -10.06 13.92
CA ILE A 578 23.39 -10.33 13.29
C ILE A 578 24.54 -9.85 14.17
N ALA A 579 24.62 -8.55 14.42
CA ALA A 579 25.65 -7.90 15.22
C ALA A 579 24.99 -6.98 16.26
N ALA A 580 24.17 -7.55 17.13
CA ALA A 580 23.35 -6.76 18.06
C ALA A 580 24.21 -5.97 19.07
N SER A 581 23.76 -4.78 19.46
CA SER A 581 24.52 -3.88 20.35
C SER A 581 24.80 -4.47 21.74
N TRP A 582 24.03 -5.48 22.17
CA TRP A 582 24.23 -6.19 23.43
C TRP A 582 25.22 -7.35 23.39
N ASN A 583 25.77 -7.67 22.22
CA ASN A 583 26.68 -8.79 22.05
C ASN A 583 28.14 -8.34 21.89
N CYS A 584 29.07 -9.26 22.15
CA CYS A 584 30.49 -9.05 21.89
C CYS A 584 30.80 -9.29 20.40
N ASN A 585 30.57 -8.29 19.55
CA ASN A 585 30.58 -8.47 18.09
C ASN A 585 31.98 -8.48 17.46
N GLY A 586 33.00 -7.98 18.15
CA GLY A 586 34.38 -7.94 17.67
C GLY A 586 34.50 -7.45 16.22
N PRO A 587 35.14 -8.23 15.31
CA PRO A 587 35.33 -7.82 13.92
C PRO A 587 34.02 -7.71 13.12
N GLY A 588 32.93 -8.37 13.54
CA GLY A 588 31.63 -8.30 12.88
C GLY A 588 30.80 -7.07 13.26
N PHE A 589 31.28 -6.20 14.16
CA PHE A 589 30.59 -4.94 14.48
C PHE A 589 30.55 -4.00 13.27
N ASN A 590 31.66 -3.84 12.54
CA ASN A 590 31.74 -2.90 11.42
C ASN A 590 31.13 -3.52 10.16
N ILE A 591 30.03 -2.95 9.66
CA ILE A 591 29.30 -3.53 8.53
C ILE A 591 30.11 -3.63 7.23
N ASP A 592 31.13 -2.80 7.05
CA ASP A 592 32.00 -2.82 5.85
C ASP A 592 33.30 -3.62 6.04
N ASN A 593 33.44 -4.37 7.14
CA ASN A 593 34.62 -5.21 7.34
C ASN A 593 34.59 -6.45 6.44
N THR A 594 35.39 -6.43 5.37
CA THR A 594 35.48 -7.52 4.38
C THR A 594 36.59 -8.53 4.65
N THR A 595 37.43 -8.33 5.67
CA THR A 595 38.65 -9.15 5.87
C THR A 595 38.51 -10.25 6.92
N GLY A 596 37.45 -10.22 7.73
CA GLY A 596 37.22 -11.24 8.75
C GLY A 596 38.18 -11.15 9.95
N GLY A 597 37.98 -12.01 10.95
CA GLY A 597 38.81 -12.07 12.16
C GLY A 597 38.27 -13.02 13.23
N ALA A 598 39.12 -13.42 14.16
CA ALA A 598 38.69 -14.21 15.32
C ALA A 598 37.84 -13.36 16.28
N TYR A 599 36.77 -13.96 16.83
CA TYR A 599 35.99 -13.30 17.87
C TYR A 599 36.75 -13.30 19.20
N PRO A 600 36.64 -12.25 20.01
CA PRO A 600 37.21 -12.22 21.35
C PRO A 600 36.61 -13.31 22.24
N THR A 601 37.44 -14.03 22.99
CA THR A 601 37.04 -15.18 23.85
C THR A 601 37.26 -14.92 25.35
N ASN A 602 37.50 -13.68 25.75
CA ASN A 602 37.83 -13.29 27.12
C ASN A 602 36.66 -13.51 28.11
N THR A 603 37.00 -13.72 29.39
CA THR A 603 36.04 -13.89 30.50
C THR A 603 35.21 -12.63 30.72
N GLY A 604 33.89 -12.78 30.93
CA GLY A 604 32.93 -11.68 31.03
C GLY A 604 31.84 -11.81 29.96
N ASN A 605 31.31 -10.69 29.46
CA ASN A 605 30.24 -10.65 28.45
C ASN A 605 30.64 -11.21 27.06
N CYS A 606 31.92 -11.50 26.81
CA CYS A 606 32.40 -12.14 25.57
C CYS A 606 32.53 -13.67 25.68
N GLY A 607 32.21 -14.28 26.82
CA GLY A 607 32.34 -15.72 27.03
C GLY A 607 31.49 -16.57 26.09
N GLY A 608 30.39 -16.01 25.56
CA GLY A 608 29.53 -16.66 24.56
C GLY A 608 30.21 -16.92 23.21
N ASN A 609 31.33 -16.26 22.92
CA ASN A 609 32.10 -16.45 21.68
C ASN A 609 33.09 -17.62 21.75
N ALA A 610 33.21 -18.31 22.90
CA ALA A 610 34.12 -19.45 23.02
C ALA A 610 33.73 -20.57 22.04
N GLY A 611 34.65 -20.92 21.14
CA GLY A 611 34.40 -21.93 20.10
C GLY A 611 33.63 -21.41 18.87
N HIS A 612 33.30 -20.11 18.83
CA HIS A 612 32.70 -19.51 17.64
C HIS A 612 33.70 -19.49 16.48
N ALA A 613 33.25 -19.87 15.29
CA ALA A 613 34.10 -19.82 14.10
C ALA A 613 34.53 -18.37 13.79
N PRO A 614 35.74 -18.15 13.25
CA PRO A 614 36.20 -16.81 12.89
C PRO A 614 35.25 -16.15 11.88
N PHE A 615 34.97 -14.86 12.09
CA PHE A 615 34.25 -14.01 11.14
C PHE A 615 34.97 -14.05 9.78
N GLN A 616 34.22 -14.22 8.70
CA GLN A 616 34.79 -14.33 7.34
C GLN A 616 34.79 -12.99 6.58
N GLY A 617 34.19 -11.94 7.15
CA GLY A 617 34.00 -10.66 6.47
C GLY A 617 32.65 -10.58 5.78
N TYR A 618 32.09 -9.38 5.74
CA TYR A 618 30.91 -9.06 4.92
C TYR A 618 31.31 -8.90 3.45
N GLY A 619 30.32 -8.99 2.55
CA GLY A 619 30.53 -8.75 1.13
C GLY A 619 31.01 -7.32 0.82
N ALA A 620 31.94 -7.17 -0.13
CA ALA A 620 32.44 -5.86 -0.53
C ALA A 620 31.40 -5.07 -1.36
N GLY A 621 31.31 -3.76 -1.12
CA GLY A 621 30.49 -2.85 -1.92
C GLY A 621 28.98 -3.11 -1.84
N ILE A 622 28.50 -3.56 -0.69
CA ILE A 622 27.07 -3.84 -0.43
C ILE A 622 26.33 -2.68 0.25
N TRP A 623 27.06 -1.69 0.76
CA TRP A 623 26.50 -0.52 1.42
C TRP A 623 26.53 0.71 0.52
N GLU A 624 25.61 1.65 0.75
CA GLU A 624 25.63 2.98 0.12
C GLU A 624 25.41 4.06 1.18
N SER A 625 26.04 5.22 0.97
CA SER A 625 25.69 6.44 1.70
C SER A 625 24.64 7.18 0.88
N TYR A 626 23.40 7.20 1.36
CA TYR A 626 22.28 7.87 0.75
C TYR A 626 21.92 9.13 1.51
N ASN A 627 21.55 10.18 0.80
CA ASN A 627 21.16 11.44 1.38
C ASN A 627 19.68 11.69 1.11
N MET A 628 18.90 11.82 2.18
CA MET A 628 17.47 12.15 2.15
C MET A 628 17.22 13.66 2.12
N ASN A 629 18.24 14.49 1.82
CA ASN A 629 18.08 15.92 1.60
C ASN A 629 17.06 16.16 0.48
N GLY A 630 16.08 17.02 0.74
CA GLY A 630 14.90 17.17 -0.12
C GLY A 630 13.67 16.36 0.34
N PHE A 631 13.77 15.54 1.39
CA PHE A 631 12.63 14.92 2.06
C PHE A 631 11.65 16.00 2.54
N TYR A 632 10.41 15.96 2.08
CA TYR A 632 9.43 17.06 2.19
C TYR A 632 10.01 18.41 1.76
N ASP A 633 10.64 18.45 0.58
CA ASP A 633 11.31 19.64 0.01
C ASP A 633 12.42 20.22 0.90
N GLY A 634 12.97 19.38 1.78
CA GLY A 634 14.01 19.73 2.74
C GLY A 634 13.49 20.44 3.99
N ALA A 635 12.19 20.34 4.25
CA ALA A 635 11.57 20.98 5.40
C ALA A 635 11.55 20.10 6.66
N VAL A 636 11.91 18.81 6.59
CA VAL A 636 11.65 17.87 7.70
C VAL A 636 12.89 17.10 8.16
N TYR A 637 13.64 16.44 7.26
CA TYR A 637 14.72 15.52 7.62
C TYR A 637 16.02 15.79 6.83
N GLU A 638 16.56 17.00 6.95
CA GLU A 638 17.82 17.44 6.32
C GLU A 638 19.05 16.92 7.08
N ASN A 639 19.24 15.61 7.04
CA ASN A 639 20.44 14.93 7.52
C ASN A 639 21.27 14.49 6.32
N GLY A 640 22.59 14.67 6.39
CA GLY A 640 23.49 14.36 5.27
C GLY A 640 23.52 12.87 4.89
N GLY A 641 24.65 12.40 4.33
CA GLY A 641 24.77 10.99 3.97
C GLY A 641 24.56 10.06 5.18
N LEU A 642 23.64 9.11 5.04
CA LEU A 642 23.32 8.04 5.98
C LEU A 642 23.51 6.69 5.29
N VAL A 643 23.91 5.67 6.03
CA VAL A 643 24.31 4.38 5.44
C VAL A 643 23.14 3.40 5.38
N PHE A 644 22.91 2.83 4.20
CA PHE A 644 21.89 1.81 3.93
C PHE A 644 22.50 0.61 3.17
N MET A 645 21.83 -0.53 3.21
CA MET A 645 22.11 -1.61 2.24
C MET A 645 21.75 -1.12 0.84
N ASN A 646 22.67 -1.27 -0.10
CA ASN A 646 22.44 -0.75 -1.44
C ASN A 646 21.39 -1.56 -2.21
N ARG A 647 20.62 -0.85 -3.02
CA ARG A 647 19.51 -1.44 -3.78
C ARG A 647 19.95 -2.59 -4.69
N ALA A 648 21.16 -2.54 -5.26
CA ALA A 648 21.68 -3.59 -6.13
C ALA A 648 21.88 -4.92 -5.39
N THR A 649 22.35 -4.87 -4.14
CA THR A 649 22.51 -6.07 -3.31
C THR A 649 21.18 -6.57 -2.78
N LEU A 650 20.29 -5.66 -2.36
CA LEU A 650 18.97 -6.05 -1.85
C LEU A 650 18.09 -6.73 -2.92
N ASN A 651 18.24 -6.34 -4.20
CA ASN A 651 17.56 -6.96 -5.33
C ASN A 651 18.16 -8.31 -5.78
N ASP A 652 19.42 -8.58 -5.43
CA ASP A 652 20.10 -9.84 -5.73
C ASP A 652 20.18 -10.67 -4.46
N PHE A 653 19.13 -11.45 -4.21
CA PHE A 653 19.00 -12.23 -2.99
C PHE A 653 20.19 -13.19 -2.79
N GLY A 654 20.69 -13.80 -3.87
CA GLY A 654 21.88 -14.64 -3.81
C GLY A 654 23.12 -13.87 -3.35
N LYS A 655 23.33 -12.66 -3.88
CA LYS A 655 24.40 -11.77 -3.41
C LYS A 655 24.20 -11.35 -1.95
N LEU A 656 22.97 -11.01 -1.56
CA LEU A 656 22.62 -10.61 -0.19
C LEU A 656 23.00 -11.72 0.81
N ILE A 657 22.48 -12.93 0.63
CA ILE A 657 22.72 -14.06 1.53
C ILE A 657 24.21 -14.40 1.61
N ASN A 658 24.92 -14.36 0.47
CA ASN A 658 26.37 -14.60 0.47
C ASN A 658 27.16 -13.48 1.17
N SER A 659 26.61 -12.27 1.27
CA SER A 659 27.31 -11.10 1.80
C SER A 659 27.05 -10.86 3.29
N VAL A 660 25.90 -11.27 3.83
CA VAL A 660 25.51 -11.02 5.24
C VAL A 660 24.88 -12.22 5.96
N GLY A 661 24.68 -13.36 5.27
CA GLY A 661 24.06 -14.56 5.84
C GLY A 661 25.02 -15.43 6.65
N ALA A 662 24.59 -16.67 6.93
CA ALA A 662 25.33 -17.64 7.76
C ALA A 662 26.79 -17.88 7.33
N ARG A 663 27.13 -17.72 6.05
CA ARG A 663 28.49 -17.90 5.51
C ARG A 663 29.51 -16.92 6.07
N THR A 664 29.06 -15.78 6.60
CA THR A 664 29.95 -14.78 7.20
C THR A 664 30.46 -15.19 8.58
N ASN A 665 29.91 -16.28 9.17
CA ASN A 665 30.05 -16.61 10.58
C ASN A 665 29.69 -15.39 11.44
N SER A 666 28.48 -14.85 11.22
CA SER A 666 27.94 -13.70 11.94
C SER A 666 28.14 -13.81 13.46
N PRO A 667 28.32 -12.68 14.18
CA PRO A 667 28.62 -12.70 15.62
C PRO A 667 27.59 -13.46 16.49
N ILE A 668 26.36 -13.58 16.01
CA ILE A 668 25.31 -14.35 16.67
C ILE A 668 25.00 -15.57 15.80
N ALA A 669 25.35 -16.76 16.31
CA ALA A 669 25.09 -18.03 15.63
C ALA A 669 23.59 -18.39 15.64
N PRO A 670 23.07 -19.02 14.56
CA PRO A 670 23.76 -19.44 13.33
C PRO A 670 23.89 -18.34 12.26
N GLY A 671 23.51 -17.10 12.55
CA GLY A 671 23.33 -16.03 11.56
C GLY A 671 22.04 -16.21 10.75
N TYR A 672 21.88 -15.44 9.68
CA TYR A 672 20.66 -15.50 8.87
C TYR A 672 20.70 -16.64 7.86
N THR A 673 19.66 -17.47 7.93
CA THR A 673 19.33 -18.52 6.95
C THR A 673 18.06 -18.07 6.22
N ALA A 674 18.08 -18.05 4.88
CA ALA A 674 16.91 -17.68 4.11
C ALA A 674 15.75 -18.66 4.33
N ILE A 675 14.51 -18.18 4.18
CA ILE A 675 13.30 -18.97 4.46
C ILE A 675 13.29 -20.31 3.73
N CYS A 676 13.62 -20.31 2.43
CA CYS A 676 13.63 -21.54 1.64
C CYS A 676 14.86 -22.43 1.88
N ASP A 677 15.89 -21.94 2.59
CA ASP A 677 17.09 -22.71 2.92
C ASP A 677 16.99 -23.37 4.32
N ARG A 678 15.87 -23.16 5.03
CA ARG A 678 15.63 -23.75 6.36
C ARG A 678 15.44 -25.26 6.25
N THR A 679 16.01 -26.01 7.20
CA THR A 679 15.90 -27.48 7.20
C THR A 679 14.49 -28.01 7.40
N GLU A 680 13.65 -27.22 8.07
CA GLU A 680 12.25 -27.50 8.39
C GLU A 680 11.28 -27.12 7.25
N ALA A 681 11.77 -26.41 6.22
CA ALA A 681 10.99 -26.00 5.06
C ALA A 681 10.77 -27.17 4.08
N THR A 682 9.87 -28.10 4.42
CA THR A 682 9.64 -29.35 3.68
C THR A 682 8.49 -29.30 2.68
N VAL A 683 7.68 -28.24 2.66
CA VAL A 683 6.54 -28.09 1.77
C VAL A 683 6.90 -27.12 0.64
N ASP A 684 6.74 -27.58 -0.60
CA ASP A 684 7.05 -26.84 -1.82
C ASP A 684 8.47 -26.20 -1.79
N ASP A 685 9.42 -26.90 -1.16
CA ASP A 685 10.84 -26.53 -0.99
C ASP A 685 11.09 -25.13 -0.38
N CYS A 686 10.10 -24.54 0.33
CA CYS A 686 10.27 -23.23 0.97
C CYS A 686 9.49 -23.01 2.28
N PHE A 687 8.44 -23.79 2.54
CA PHE A 687 7.55 -23.58 3.68
C PHE A 687 7.58 -24.76 4.66
N THR A 688 7.41 -24.49 5.94
CA THR A 688 7.16 -25.53 6.95
C THR A 688 5.70 -25.98 6.88
N PRO A 689 5.34 -27.18 7.38
CA PRO A 689 3.95 -27.62 7.42
C PRO A 689 3.00 -26.62 8.11
N GLY A 690 3.44 -25.98 9.20
CA GLY A 690 2.62 -24.99 9.94
C GLY A 690 2.51 -23.61 9.27
N GLU A 691 3.22 -23.39 8.16
CA GLU A 691 3.14 -22.16 7.33
C GLU A 691 2.23 -22.35 6.11
N VAL A 692 1.59 -23.52 5.98
CA VAL A 692 0.72 -23.86 4.85
C VAL A 692 -0.68 -24.16 5.35
N LEU A 693 -1.66 -23.46 4.78
CA LEU A 693 -3.07 -23.63 5.09
C LEU A 693 -3.86 -23.86 3.79
N GLU A 694 -4.55 -24.99 3.70
CA GLU A 694 -5.52 -25.26 2.65
C GLU A 694 -6.93 -24.91 3.15
N VAL A 695 -7.55 -23.93 2.50
CA VAL A 695 -8.90 -23.46 2.83
C VAL A 695 -9.83 -23.76 1.67
N ARG A 696 -10.99 -24.36 1.95
CA ARG A 696 -12.09 -24.53 1.00
C ARG A 696 -13.38 -23.97 1.55
N GLU A 697 -13.93 -22.97 0.87
CA GLU A 697 -15.24 -22.39 1.18
C GLU A 697 -16.25 -22.84 0.12
N ARG A 698 -17.37 -23.41 0.57
CA ARG A 698 -18.51 -23.77 -0.28
C ARG A 698 -19.75 -23.04 0.19
N THR A 699 -20.29 -22.19 -0.66
CA THR A 699 -21.49 -21.41 -0.37
C THR A 699 -22.62 -21.78 -1.31
N THR A 700 -23.77 -22.12 -0.74
CA THR A 700 -25.03 -22.28 -1.45
C THR A 700 -26.02 -21.25 -0.92
N ALA A 701 -26.63 -20.50 -1.81
CA ALA A 701 -27.69 -19.58 -1.45
C ALA A 701 -28.92 -19.79 -2.32
N GLY A 702 -30.09 -19.51 -1.73
CA GLY A 702 -31.36 -19.44 -2.43
C GLY A 702 -32.11 -18.20 -1.98
N TYR A 703 -32.80 -17.54 -2.91
CA TYR A 703 -33.61 -16.37 -2.58
C TYR A 703 -34.93 -16.36 -3.33
N ALA A 704 -35.89 -15.61 -2.76
CA ALA A 704 -37.11 -15.20 -3.42
C ALA A 704 -37.31 -13.71 -3.16
N MET A 705 -37.65 -12.95 -4.19
CA MET A 705 -37.83 -11.51 -4.14
C MET A 705 -39.07 -11.13 -4.95
N LEU A 706 -39.94 -10.34 -4.33
CA LEU A 706 -41.15 -9.82 -4.92
C LEU A 706 -40.98 -8.32 -5.14
N ARG A 707 -41.18 -7.86 -6.38
CA ARG A 707 -41.25 -6.44 -6.73
C ARG A 707 -42.72 -6.01 -6.77
N PHE A 708 -43.01 -4.81 -6.26
CA PHE A 708 -44.38 -4.30 -6.18
C PHE A 708 -44.43 -2.79 -6.40
N GLY A 709 -45.62 -2.32 -6.75
CA GLY A 709 -45.90 -0.90 -6.91
C GLY A 709 -45.66 -0.39 -8.33
N GLY A 710 -45.62 0.93 -8.51
CA GLY A 710 -45.54 1.55 -9.84
C GLY A 710 -45.93 3.02 -9.78
N ASP A 711 -45.67 3.75 -10.86
CA ASP A 711 -46.02 5.18 -10.96
C ASP A 711 -47.52 5.43 -10.81
N ASP A 712 -48.35 4.44 -11.13
CA ASP A 712 -49.81 4.44 -11.00
C ASP A 712 -50.31 3.89 -9.64
N LYS A 713 -49.45 3.24 -8.85
CA LYS A 713 -49.81 2.61 -7.58
C LYS A 713 -49.50 3.54 -6.41
N THR A 714 -50.55 4.10 -5.79
CA THR A 714 -50.39 5.08 -4.69
C THR A 714 -50.90 4.60 -3.34
N ILE A 715 -50.17 4.93 -2.28
CA ILE A 715 -50.62 4.80 -0.88
C ILE A 715 -50.63 6.21 -0.28
N ALA A 716 -51.79 6.65 0.22
CA ALA A 716 -51.97 8.00 0.76
C ALA A 716 -51.54 9.15 -0.19
N GLY A 717 -51.73 8.95 -1.51
CA GLY A 717 -51.40 9.93 -2.55
C GLY A 717 -49.92 9.98 -2.96
N MET A 718 -49.07 9.09 -2.41
CA MET A 718 -47.67 8.95 -2.82
C MET A 718 -47.51 7.66 -3.63
N SER A 719 -46.79 7.72 -4.75
CA SER A 719 -46.42 6.51 -5.50
C SER A 719 -45.53 5.63 -4.64
N VAL A 720 -45.78 4.31 -4.70
CA VAL A 720 -45.01 3.32 -3.97
C VAL A 720 -44.37 2.41 -4.99
N VAL A 721 -43.05 2.26 -4.89
CA VAL A 721 -42.26 1.28 -5.62
C VAL A 721 -41.32 0.65 -4.60
N GLY A 722 -41.20 -0.67 -4.64
CA GLY A 722 -40.29 -1.36 -3.75
C GLY A 722 -40.18 -2.85 -4.03
N ASN A 723 -39.32 -3.50 -3.25
CA ASN A 723 -39.16 -4.93 -3.24
C ASN A 723 -39.15 -5.48 -1.81
N MET A 724 -39.50 -6.74 -1.68
CA MET A 724 -39.38 -7.51 -0.45
C MET A 724 -38.82 -8.88 -0.81
N GLY A 725 -37.79 -9.32 -0.12
CA GLY A 725 -37.17 -10.61 -0.40
C GLY A 725 -36.60 -11.29 0.83
N VAL A 726 -36.43 -12.60 0.71
CA VAL A 726 -35.78 -13.45 1.71
C VAL A 726 -34.67 -14.21 1.00
N ARG A 727 -33.48 -14.24 1.62
CA ARG A 727 -32.32 -15.00 1.14
C ARG A 727 -31.85 -15.92 2.25
N MET A 728 -31.67 -17.19 1.93
CA MET A 728 -31.07 -18.19 2.80
C MET A 728 -29.69 -18.53 2.24
N ILE A 729 -28.66 -18.44 3.09
CA ILE A 729 -27.27 -18.75 2.73
C ILE A 729 -26.81 -19.86 3.65
N LYS A 730 -26.10 -20.83 3.08
CA LYS A 730 -25.36 -21.84 3.81
C LYS A 730 -23.93 -21.86 3.29
N THR A 731 -23.00 -21.43 4.14
CA THR A 731 -21.57 -21.49 3.89
C THR A 731 -20.97 -22.61 4.72
N ARG A 732 -20.09 -23.40 4.11
CA ARG A 732 -19.27 -24.40 4.77
C ARG A 732 -17.81 -24.11 4.45
N GLU A 733 -17.03 -23.90 5.50
CA GLU A 733 -15.60 -23.72 5.42
C GLU A 733 -14.94 -24.98 5.99
N ASP A 734 -14.03 -25.58 5.22
CA ASP A 734 -13.14 -26.63 5.70
C ASP A 734 -11.70 -26.12 5.55
N SER A 735 -10.92 -26.19 6.63
CA SER A 735 -9.52 -25.76 6.67
C SER A 735 -8.62 -26.88 7.18
N VAL A 736 -7.48 -27.08 6.52
CA VAL A 736 -6.44 -28.05 6.91
C VAL A 736 -5.10 -27.34 6.91
N GLY A 737 -4.37 -27.38 8.02
CA GLY A 737 -3.06 -26.74 8.20
C GLY A 737 -2.37 -27.25 9.46
#